data_AF-A0A2V2N323-F1
#
_entry.id   AF-A0A2V2N323-F1
#
_cell.length_a   1.000
_cell.length_b   1.000
_cell.length_c   1.000
_cell.angle_alpha   90.00
_cell.angle_beta   90.00
_cell.angle_gamma   90.00
#
_symmetry.space_group_name_H-M   'P 1'
#
loop_
_entity.id
_entity.type
_entity.pdbx_description
1 polymer ?
#
loop_
_entity_poly.entity_id
_entity_poly.type
_entity_poly.pdbx_seq_one_letter_code
_entity_poly.pdbx_strand_id
1 'polypeptide(L)'
;MYHMTGQRPIKCPLQNPDYCLYATSTFLPLLSQLEAELQGVVKDDDIEYVHRSRVATRRIRAAFPLFSDCLPEDARQKWENQIRKLTRSLGEARDLDVQIEFVRAFLAECCPEKRNTVLLFSSAEPLQISQVITDPALVSQQSLPVPPLTVKDRISSWIGKHLKNLHQEKEPLGGEKETASNIPQAGKISLFQSSDPVTLGLECLLLRLIQKRRVMQPGVSEEVSDFTRKGVIQDMAAFLHDLKIRAMLEGTGVHPVQTYERAFMQIMARVSDLFWFEPYLQDSSRIEQHHEMRIAAKRLRYTLEAYAGLYEDRLKPEIKVIKHLQELLGDIHDCDVWIGLMPRFLEEEEERSITYFGNHGFFELIKPGISLLITDREKSREEQFRELTKNWEEVKDEGFWNRFSEKISLPLQHSFDGAIDSEHTGPLTIALISDVHANLPALEAVLADAQVRGASVVLHAGDLTGYGPFPDEVINLIRERHIISVIGNYDLSVLSKKWKKGKPSSKEKQLAMRWAYHQISDENRTWLASLPRKVCMCVRGIPLILTHGSPDSLTEYLDYGTPDTRLHEIAAAEEAKVIITGHSHRGAAREVDGVWFINAGSVGRPEDGDPRACYALLTVEPFSIIHIRVPYEIERTIEELHHRHLPDAFARIIREGKSLDVVQDPEEQT
;
A
#
# COMPACT_ATOMS: atom_id res chain seq x y z
N MET A 1 15.56 -41.40 -19.20
CA MET A 1 15.89 -40.35 -20.19
C MET A 1 14.60 -39.65 -20.59
N TYR A 2 14.22 -38.59 -19.88
CA TYR A 2 13.16 -37.67 -20.33
C TYR A 2 13.88 -36.38 -20.74
N HIS A 3 13.74 -36.02 -22.02
CA HIS A 3 14.33 -34.82 -22.61
C HIS A 3 13.69 -33.58 -21.97
N MET A 4 14.48 -32.86 -21.17
CA MET A 4 14.15 -31.50 -20.73
C MET A 4 14.29 -30.55 -21.92
N THR A 5 13.22 -29.81 -22.19
CA THR A 5 13.22 -28.64 -23.08
C THR A 5 14.16 -27.56 -22.54
N GLY A 6 15.04 -27.05 -23.41
CA GLY A 6 16.15 -26.16 -23.09
C GLY A 6 15.75 -24.75 -22.66
N GLN A 7 15.49 -24.54 -21.37
CA GLN A 7 15.62 -23.22 -20.76
C GLN A 7 17.06 -23.01 -20.29
N ARG A 8 17.68 -21.90 -20.71
CA ARG A 8 18.99 -21.47 -20.21
C ARG A 8 18.91 -21.36 -18.68
N PRO A 9 19.90 -21.86 -17.91
CA PRO A 9 19.90 -21.72 -16.47
C PRO A 9 19.87 -20.23 -16.11
N ILE A 10 18.85 -19.82 -15.36
CA ILE A 10 18.68 -18.43 -14.94
C ILE A 10 19.75 -18.14 -13.89
N LYS A 11 20.88 -17.56 -14.32
CA LYS A 11 21.98 -17.18 -13.43
C LYS A 11 21.63 -15.88 -12.72
N CYS A 12 21.26 -15.97 -11.45
CA CYS A 12 21.26 -14.84 -10.51
C CYS A 12 22.53 -14.96 -9.65
N PRO A 13 23.45 -13.96 -9.65
CA PRO A 13 24.54 -13.91 -8.69
C PRO A 13 23.96 -13.70 -7.28
N LEU A 14 24.25 -14.62 -6.36
CA LEU A 14 23.81 -14.54 -4.97
C LEU A 14 24.61 -13.43 -4.26
N GLN A 15 24.15 -12.18 -4.36
CA GLN A 15 24.77 -11.06 -3.64
C GLN A 15 24.64 -11.20 -2.11
N ASN A 16 23.57 -11.87 -1.63
CA ASN A 16 23.33 -12.14 -0.22
C ASN A 16 22.64 -13.52 -0.06
N PRO A 17 23.43 -14.61 0.08
CA PRO A 17 22.91 -15.99 0.14
C PRO A 17 21.87 -16.21 1.22
N ASP A 18 22.07 -15.65 2.41
CA ASP A 18 21.19 -15.88 3.56
C ASP A 18 19.86 -15.14 3.43
N TYR A 19 19.87 -13.92 2.90
CA TYR A 19 18.65 -13.19 2.57
C TYR A 19 17.84 -13.94 1.50
N CYS A 20 18.53 -14.51 0.50
CA CYS A 20 17.90 -15.38 -0.50
C CYS A 20 17.31 -16.65 0.15
N LEU A 21 18.02 -17.26 1.10
CA LEU A 21 17.51 -18.41 1.85
C LEU A 21 16.22 -18.06 2.62
N TYR A 22 16.20 -16.90 3.29
CA TYR A 22 15.01 -16.40 3.97
C TYR A 22 13.85 -16.17 2.99
N ALA A 23 14.11 -15.58 1.81
CA ALA A 23 13.10 -15.42 0.78
C ALA A 23 12.46 -16.76 0.38
N THR A 24 13.25 -17.82 0.20
CA THR A 24 12.71 -19.16 -0.12
C THR A 24 11.80 -19.71 0.98
N SER A 25 12.16 -19.47 2.25
CA SER A 25 11.35 -19.87 3.41
C SER A 25 10.00 -19.13 3.48
N THR A 26 9.93 -17.94 2.87
CA THR A 26 8.71 -17.14 2.77
C THR A 26 7.84 -17.56 1.59
N PHE A 27 8.42 -17.74 0.40
CA PHE A 27 7.63 -18.05 -0.82
C PHE A 27 7.14 -19.48 -0.89
N LEU A 28 7.97 -20.49 -0.54
CA LEU A 28 7.62 -21.90 -0.74
C LEU A 28 6.32 -22.32 -0.02
N PRO A 29 6.08 -21.93 1.25
CA PRO A 29 4.82 -22.23 1.93
C PRO A 29 3.61 -21.56 1.25
N LEU A 30 3.76 -20.32 0.79
CA LEU A 30 2.68 -19.58 0.11
C LEU A 30 2.31 -20.21 -1.24
N LEU A 31 3.31 -20.68 -1.99
CA LEU A 31 3.10 -21.37 -3.26
C LEU A 31 2.39 -22.72 -3.04
N SER A 32 2.83 -23.48 -2.05
CA SER A 32 2.20 -24.76 -1.69
C SER A 32 0.75 -24.57 -1.23
N GLN A 33 0.49 -23.55 -0.41
CA GLN A 33 -0.87 -23.21 0.00
C GLN A 33 -1.73 -22.82 -1.21
N LEU A 34 -1.23 -21.97 -2.10
CA LEU A 34 -1.97 -21.57 -3.29
C LEU A 34 -2.32 -22.79 -4.15
N GLU A 35 -1.36 -23.67 -4.44
CA GLU A 35 -1.57 -24.86 -5.25
C GLU A 35 -2.67 -25.78 -4.69
N ALA A 36 -2.71 -25.96 -3.37
CA ALA A 36 -3.71 -26.77 -2.69
C ALA A 36 -5.14 -26.21 -2.84
N GLU A 37 -5.29 -24.88 -2.84
CA GLU A 37 -6.61 -24.23 -2.86
C GLU A 37 -7.18 -24.08 -4.28
N LEU A 38 -6.33 -23.96 -5.31
CA LEU A 38 -6.78 -23.74 -6.70
C LEU A 38 -7.69 -24.84 -7.23
N GLN A 39 -7.49 -26.10 -6.79
CA GLN A 39 -8.37 -27.21 -7.21
C GLN A 39 -9.81 -27.03 -6.71
N GLY A 40 -10.00 -26.48 -5.51
CA GLY A 40 -11.34 -26.24 -4.95
C GLY A 40 -12.07 -25.07 -5.62
N VAL A 41 -11.32 -24.09 -6.15
CA VAL A 41 -11.91 -22.97 -6.91
C VAL A 41 -12.55 -23.45 -8.22
N VAL A 42 -11.90 -24.36 -8.94
CA VAL A 42 -12.40 -24.88 -10.23
C VAL A 42 -13.66 -25.73 -10.05
N LYS A 43 -13.75 -26.47 -8.94
CA LYS A 43 -14.90 -27.34 -8.64
C LYS A 43 -16.13 -26.58 -8.13
N ASP A 44 -15.97 -25.30 -7.77
CA ASP A 44 -17.02 -24.48 -7.13
C ASP A 44 -17.56 -25.13 -5.82
N ASP A 45 -16.66 -25.79 -5.08
CA ASP A 45 -17.04 -26.60 -3.89
C ASP A 45 -17.39 -25.71 -2.68
N ASP A 46 -16.64 -24.62 -2.46
CA ASP A 46 -16.79 -23.71 -1.32
C ASP A 46 -16.21 -22.31 -1.66
N ILE A 47 -16.94 -21.25 -1.31
CA ILE A 47 -16.51 -19.85 -1.47
C ILE A 47 -15.22 -19.54 -0.71
N GLU A 48 -14.89 -20.35 0.31
CA GLU A 48 -13.66 -20.20 1.07
C GLU A 48 -12.40 -20.58 0.28
N TYR A 49 -12.49 -21.45 -0.74
CA TYR A 49 -11.35 -21.71 -1.64
C TYR A 49 -10.95 -20.45 -2.41
N VAL A 50 -11.94 -19.66 -2.87
CA VAL A 50 -11.69 -18.36 -3.53
C VAL A 50 -11.05 -17.38 -2.54
N HIS A 51 -11.55 -17.34 -1.30
CA HIS A 51 -11.00 -16.49 -0.26
C HIS A 51 -9.52 -16.81 0.03
N ARG A 52 -9.21 -18.07 0.35
CA ARG A 52 -7.86 -18.53 0.71
C ARG A 52 -6.88 -18.38 -0.45
N SER A 53 -7.30 -18.73 -1.67
CA SER A 53 -6.50 -18.51 -2.89
C SER A 53 -6.16 -17.03 -3.08
N ARG A 54 -7.14 -16.14 -2.95
CA ARG A 54 -6.94 -14.69 -3.07
C ARG A 54 -6.02 -14.13 -1.99
N VAL A 55 -6.10 -14.64 -0.75
CA VAL A 55 -5.19 -14.25 0.35
C VAL A 55 -3.76 -14.69 0.03
N ALA A 56 -3.56 -15.93 -0.41
CA ALA A 56 -2.25 -16.45 -0.78
C ALA A 56 -1.64 -15.64 -1.94
N THR A 57 -2.38 -15.37 -3.02
CA THR A 57 -1.85 -14.57 -4.14
C THR A 57 -1.51 -13.14 -3.73
N ARG A 58 -2.27 -12.52 -2.82
CA ARG A 58 -1.95 -11.18 -2.29
C ARG A 58 -0.66 -11.18 -1.47
N ARG A 59 -0.44 -12.19 -0.63
CA ARG A 59 0.80 -12.33 0.15
C ARG A 59 2.01 -12.55 -0.76
N ILE A 60 1.89 -13.40 -1.79
CA ILE A 60 2.95 -13.59 -2.78
C ILE A 60 3.26 -12.28 -3.50
N ARG A 61 2.22 -11.52 -3.89
CA ARG A 61 2.40 -10.19 -4.50
C ARG A 61 3.08 -9.18 -3.59
N ALA A 62 2.80 -9.22 -2.30
CA ALA A 62 3.45 -8.37 -1.33
C ALA A 62 4.92 -8.76 -1.10
N ALA A 63 5.25 -10.05 -1.24
CA ALA A 63 6.62 -10.56 -1.06
C ALA A 63 7.55 -10.24 -2.24
N PHE A 64 7.05 -10.17 -3.48
CA PHE A 64 7.88 -9.86 -4.66
C PHE A 64 8.76 -8.60 -4.52
N PRO A 65 8.23 -7.41 -4.14
CA PRO A 65 9.06 -6.23 -3.98
C PRO A 65 9.99 -6.28 -2.76
N LEU A 66 9.69 -7.12 -1.75
CA LEU A 66 10.57 -7.28 -0.59
C LEU A 66 11.84 -8.03 -0.99
N PHE A 67 11.69 -9.07 -1.82
CA PHE A 67 12.77 -9.98 -2.20
C PHE A 67 13.19 -9.82 -3.68
N SER A 68 13.09 -8.60 -4.22
CA SER A 68 13.42 -8.30 -5.63
C SER A 68 14.81 -8.80 -6.02
N ASP A 69 15.78 -8.63 -5.12
CA ASP A 69 17.19 -8.95 -5.35
C ASP A 69 17.47 -10.46 -5.37
N CYS A 70 16.57 -11.26 -4.80
CA CYS A 70 16.68 -12.72 -4.76
C CYS A 70 16.12 -13.37 -6.03
N LEU A 71 15.39 -12.60 -6.84
CA LEU A 71 14.60 -13.08 -7.95
C LEU A 71 15.12 -12.50 -9.28
N PRO A 72 15.27 -13.31 -10.33
CA PRO A 72 15.70 -12.81 -11.65
C PRO A 72 14.63 -11.89 -12.23
N GLU A 73 15.01 -10.66 -12.62
CA GLU A 73 14.08 -9.61 -13.08
C GLU A 73 13.09 -10.11 -14.14
N ASP A 74 13.59 -10.72 -15.22
CA ASP A 74 12.75 -11.23 -16.33
C ASP A 74 11.74 -12.30 -15.88
N ALA A 75 12.14 -13.17 -14.94
CA ALA A 75 11.29 -14.22 -14.42
C ALA A 75 10.27 -13.66 -13.43
N ARG A 76 10.73 -12.80 -12.51
CA ARG A 76 9.91 -12.08 -11.53
C ARG A 76 8.78 -11.32 -12.21
N GLN A 77 9.10 -10.53 -13.24
CA GLN A 77 8.11 -9.74 -13.97
C GLN A 77 7.03 -10.63 -14.64
N LYS A 78 7.40 -11.80 -15.16
CA LYS A 78 6.46 -12.77 -15.73
C LYS A 78 5.56 -13.36 -14.66
N TRP A 79 6.14 -13.83 -13.55
CA TRP A 79 5.40 -14.42 -12.43
C TRP A 79 4.45 -13.42 -11.80
N GLU A 80 4.92 -12.21 -11.50
CA GLU A 80 4.11 -11.09 -11.00
C GLU A 80 2.91 -10.82 -11.89
N ASN A 81 3.10 -10.80 -13.21
CA ASN A 81 2.02 -10.55 -14.16
C ASN A 81 0.94 -11.63 -14.11
N GLN A 82 1.34 -12.91 -14.08
CA GLN A 82 0.38 -14.03 -14.00
C GLN A 82 -0.35 -14.04 -12.65
N ILE A 83 0.38 -13.87 -11.54
CA ILE A 83 -0.22 -13.84 -10.20
C ILE A 83 -1.14 -12.61 -10.04
N ARG A 84 -0.80 -11.47 -10.63
CA ARG A 84 -1.66 -10.28 -10.66
C ARG A 84 -2.96 -10.54 -11.41
N LYS A 85 -2.89 -11.19 -12.58
CA LYS A 85 -4.07 -11.55 -13.38
C LYS A 85 -5.00 -12.49 -12.59
N LEU A 86 -4.44 -13.54 -12.00
CA LEU A 86 -5.17 -14.46 -11.12
C LEU A 86 -5.79 -13.75 -9.90
N THR A 87 -5.01 -12.90 -9.22
CA THR A 87 -5.49 -12.13 -8.05
C THR A 87 -6.67 -11.24 -8.39
N ARG A 88 -6.69 -10.64 -9.59
CA ARG A 88 -7.79 -9.79 -10.06
C ARG A 88 -9.06 -10.62 -10.25
N SER A 89 -8.98 -11.72 -10.97
CA SER A 89 -10.13 -12.61 -11.22
C SER A 89 -10.72 -13.16 -9.92
N LEU A 90 -9.88 -13.66 -9.01
CA LEU A 90 -10.31 -14.12 -7.68
C LEU A 90 -10.86 -12.97 -6.81
N GLY A 91 -10.34 -11.75 -6.99
CA GLY A 91 -10.80 -10.55 -6.30
C GLY A 91 -12.22 -10.19 -6.69
N GLU A 92 -12.49 -10.07 -7.99
CA GLU A 92 -13.82 -9.73 -8.52
C GLU A 92 -14.89 -10.74 -8.08
N ALA A 93 -14.54 -12.03 -8.03
CA ALA A 93 -15.42 -13.08 -7.52
C ALA A 93 -15.69 -12.95 -6.01
N ARG A 94 -14.62 -12.82 -5.20
CA ARG A 94 -14.76 -12.72 -3.74
C ARG A 94 -15.49 -11.46 -3.31
N ASP A 95 -15.32 -10.34 -4.02
CA ASP A 95 -16.01 -9.10 -3.70
C ASP A 95 -17.54 -9.28 -3.85
N LEU A 96 -18.01 -10.03 -4.87
CA LEU A 96 -19.41 -10.41 -5.00
C LEU A 96 -19.86 -11.39 -3.90
N ASP A 97 -19.04 -12.37 -3.53
CA ASP A 97 -19.36 -13.32 -2.45
C ASP A 97 -19.58 -12.58 -1.12
N VAL A 98 -18.70 -11.63 -0.79
CA VAL A 98 -18.79 -10.79 0.41
C VAL A 98 -20.04 -9.90 0.36
N GLN A 99 -20.36 -9.30 -0.79
CA GLN A 99 -21.57 -8.50 -0.94
C GLN A 99 -22.85 -9.33 -0.77
N ILE A 100 -22.89 -10.55 -1.31
CA ILE A 100 -24.01 -11.48 -1.15
C ILE A 100 -24.19 -11.87 0.33
N GLU A 101 -23.09 -12.22 1.00
CA GLU A 101 -23.09 -12.57 2.42
C GLU A 101 -23.58 -11.40 3.30
N PHE A 102 -23.08 -10.20 3.03
CA PHE A 102 -23.49 -8.97 3.71
C PHE A 102 -24.99 -8.71 3.55
N VAL A 103 -25.51 -8.70 2.32
CA VAL A 103 -26.95 -8.43 2.08
C VAL A 103 -27.83 -9.50 2.72
N ARG A 104 -27.41 -10.77 2.75
CA ARG A 104 -28.12 -11.84 3.46
C ARG A 104 -28.17 -11.59 4.96
N ALA A 105 -27.05 -11.22 5.57
CA ALA A 105 -26.98 -10.89 6.99
C ALA A 105 -27.88 -9.68 7.31
N PHE A 106 -27.78 -8.62 6.52
CA PHE A 106 -28.59 -7.40 6.67
C PHE A 106 -30.10 -7.69 6.54
N LEU A 107 -30.50 -8.48 5.54
CA LEU A 107 -31.88 -8.96 5.39
C LEU A 107 -32.39 -9.72 6.63
N ALA A 108 -31.54 -10.57 7.22
CA ALA A 108 -31.89 -11.35 8.39
C ALA A 108 -32.04 -10.49 9.66
N GLU A 109 -31.31 -9.38 9.75
CA GLU A 109 -31.43 -8.40 10.84
C GLU A 109 -32.70 -7.55 10.70
N CYS A 110 -33.02 -7.09 9.49
CA CYS A 110 -34.22 -6.29 9.25
C CYS A 110 -35.53 -7.10 9.41
N CYS A 111 -35.50 -8.42 9.25
CA CYS A 111 -36.70 -9.28 9.28
C CYS A 111 -36.48 -10.62 10.03
N PRO A 112 -36.42 -10.62 11.37
CA PRO A 112 -36.16 -11.83 12.17
C PRO A 112 -37.23 -12.93 12.00
N GLU A 113 -38.49 -12.54 11.79
CA GLU A 113 -39.65 -13.45 11.67
C GLU A 113 -39.67 -14.27 10.37
N LYS A 114 -38.85 -13.91 9.37
CA LYS A 114 -38.83 -14.54 8.05
C LYS A 114 -37.62 -15.44 7.78
N ARG A 115 -36.82 -15.77 8.80
CA ARG A 115 -35.61 -16.62 8.67
C ARG A 115 -35.84 -17.96 7.95
N ASN A 116 -37.06 -18.50 7.96
CA ASN A 116 -37.44 -19.78 7.36
C ASN A 116 -38.46 -19.67 6.20
N THR A 117 -38.82 -18.46 5.76
CA THR A 117 -39.80 -18.28 4.67
C THR A 117 -39.09 -18.26 3.33
N VAL A 118 -39.58 -19.04 2.37
CA VAL A 118 -39.08 -19.06 0.99
C VAL A 118 -39.11 -17.63 0.44
N LEU A 119 -37.94 -17.03 0.22
CA LEU A 119 -37.78 -15.71 -0.40
C LEU A 119 -38.56 -15.70 -1.73
N LEU A 120 -39.21 -14.57 -2.07
CA LEU A 120 -39.98 -14.42 -3.31
C LEU A 120 -39.20 -14.86 -4.56
N PHE A 121 -37.88 -14.71 -4.52
CA PHE A 121 -36.96 -15.05 -5.60
C PHE A 121 -36.09 -16.30 -5.38
N SER A 122 -36.17 -17.02 -4.24
CA SER A 122 -35.29 -18.19 -4.01
C SER A 122 -35.74 -19.48 -4.71
N SER A 123 -36.96 -19.50 -5.25
CA SER A 123 -37.57 -20.73 -5.74
C SER A 123 -37.35 -21.01 -7.24
N ALA A 124 -36.59 -20.19 -7.97
CA ALA A 124 -36.26 -20.49 -9.38
C ALA A 124 -35.36 -21.74 -9.49
N GLU A 125 -35.99 -22.91 -9.58
CA GLU A 125 -35.38 -24.16 -10.04
C GLU A 125 -34.75 -23.96 -11.43
N PRO A 126 -33.70 -24.75 -11.74
CA PRO A 126 -32.79 -24.49 -12.85
C PRO A 126 -33.51 -24.58 -14.19
N LEU A 127 -33.49 -23.50 -14.96
CA LEU A 127 -33.69 -23.62 -16.41
C LEU A 127 -32.55 -24.50 -16.94
N GLN A 128 -32.89 -25.69 -17.43
CA GLN A 128 -31.98 -26.55 -18.18
C GLN A 128 -31.49 -25.78 -19.41
N ILE A 129 -30.30 -25.20 -19.33
CA ILE A 129 -29.57 -24.65 -20.48
C ILE A 129 -28.91 -25.85 -21.16
N SER A 130 -29.69 -26.69 -21.84
CA SER A 130 -29.14 -27.81 -22.62
C SER A 130 -29.37 -27.70 -24.12
N GLN A 131 -30.00 -26.63 -24.61
CA GLN A 131 -30.11 -26.37 -26.04
C GLN A 131 -29.97 -24.88 -26.31
N VAL A 132 -29.23 -24.52 -27.36
CA VAL A 132 -28.83 -23.17 -27.78
C VAL A 132 -27.51 -22.69 -27.14
N ILE A 133 -26.38 -23.14 -27.69
CA ILE A 133 -25.26 -22.34 -28.21
C ILE A 133 -24.36 -23.33 -28.97
N THR A 134 -24.45 -23.36 -30.29
CA THR A 134 -23.51 -24.06 -31.19
C THR A 134 -22.86 -23.08 -32.15
N ASP A 135 -22.54 -21.87 -31.69
CA ASP A 135 -21.78 -20.91 -32.50
C ASP A 135 -20.72 -20.15 -31.66
N PRO A 136 -19.42 -20.47 -31.83
CA PRO A 136 -18.31 -19.83 -31.12
C PRO A 136 -18.06 -18.36 -31.51
N ALA A 137 -18.77 -17.80 -32.49
CA ALA A 137 -18.46 -16.49 -33.07
C ALA A 137 -19.09 -15.27 -32.36
N LEU A 138 -19.89 -15.44 -31.30
CA LEU A 138 -20.65 -14.35 -30.65
C LEU A 138 -20.09 -13.85 -29.31
N VAL A 139 -18.88 -14.26 -28.91
CA VAL A 139 -18.20 -13.75 -27.71
C VAL A 139 -17.49 -12.44 -28.02
N SER A 140 -18.26 -11.36 -28.18
CA SER A 140 -17.75 -9.99 -28.31
C SER A 140 -18.65 -9.03 -27.55
N GLN A 141 -18.14 -8.56 -26.40
CA GLN A 141 -18.51 -7.32 -25.69
C GLN A 141 -19.96 -6.80 -25.80
N GLN A 142 -20.94 -7.62 -25.43
CA GLN A 142 -22.24 -7.12 -24.98
C GLN A 142 -22.64 -7.90 -23.73
N SER A 143 -22.93 -7.17 -22.66
CA SER A 143 -23.62 -7.69 -21.49
C SER A 143 -24.84 -8.47 -21.96
N LEU A 144 -24.82 -9.79 -21.81
CA LEU A 144 -26.00 -10.62 -22.02
C LEU A 144 -27.16 -10.00 -21.24
N PRO A 145 -28.35 -9.83 -21.84
CA PRO A 145 -29.50 -9.28 -21.12
C PRO A 145 -29.78 -10.18 -19.93
N VAL A 146 -29.65 -9.63 -18.72
CA VAL A 146 -30.04 -10.32 -17.49
C VAL A 146 -31.54 -10.64 -17.65
N PRO A 147 -31.93 -11.93 -17.65
CA PRO A 147 -33.31 -12.29 -17.91
C PRO A 147 -34.23 -11.60 -16.88
N PRO A 148 -35.42 -11.15 -17.29
CA PRO A 148 -36.37 -10.61 -16.34
C PRO A 148 -36.65 -11.66 -15.27
N LEU A 149 -37.00 -11.16 -14.08
CA LEU A 149 -37.67 -11.93 -13.06
C LEU A 149 -38.84 -12.70 -13.73
N THR A 150 -38.63 -13.99 -14.02
CA THR A 150 -39.60 -14.85 -14.70
C THR A 150 -40.63 -15.28 -13.66
N VAL A 151 -41.43 -14.31 -13.26
CA VAL A 151 -42.37 -14.39 -12.14
C VAL A 151 -43.81 -14.59 -12.65
N LYS A 152 -43.98 -14.61 -13.98
CA LYS A 152 -45.30 -14.61 -14.62
C LYS A 152 -46.13 -15.82 -14.21
N ASP A 153 -45.58 -17.05 -14.23
CA ASP A 153 -46.38 -18.25 -14.00
C ASP A 153 -46.60 -18.59 -12.52
N ARG A 154 -45.66 -18.26 -11.63
CA ARG A 154 -45.81 -18.55 -10.19
C ARG A 154 -46.74 -17.56 -9.50
N ILE A 155 -46.65 -16.27 -9.80
CA ILE A 155 -47.56 -15.27 -9.23
C ILE A 155 -48.96 -15.48 -9.81
N SER A 156 -49.11 -15.69 -11.13
CA SER A 156 -50.43 -15.92 -11.72
C SER A 156 -51.07 -17.28 -11.33
N SER A 157 -50.29 -18.36 -11.20
CA SER A 157 -50.79 -19.65 -10.71
C SER A 157 -51.17 -19.60 -9.22
N TRP A 158 -50.44 -18.82 -8.41
CA TRP A 158 -50.78 -18.61 -7.00
C TRP A 158 -52.05 -17.75 -6.87
N ILE A 159 -52.17 -16.68 -7.68
CA ILE A 159 -53.39 -15.85 -7.85
C ILE A 159 -54.59 -16.74 -8.20
N GLY A 160 -54.46 -17.66 -9.16
CA GLY A 160 -55.55 -18.53 -9.60
C GLY A 160 -55.96 -19.59 -8.57
N LYS A 161 -55.04 -20.09 -7.74
CA LYS A 161 -55.31 -21.13 -6.73
C LYS A 161 -55.95 -20.58 -5.45
N HIS A 162 -55.70 -19.33 -5.09
CA HIS A 162 -56.26 -18.70 -3.88
C HIS A 162 -57.56 -17.92 -4.12
N LEU A 163 -57.86 -17.50 -5.36
CA LEU A 163 -59.15 -16.91 -5.72
C LEU A 163 -60.32 -17.91 -5.65
N LYS A 164 -60.07 -19.22 -5.78
CA LYS A 164 -61.14 -20.26 -5.70
C LYS A 164 -61.66 -20.54 -4.29
N ASN A 165 -60.98 -20.10 -3.24
CA ASN A 165 -61.37 -20.37 -1.85
C ASN A 165 -62.15 -19.22 -1.17
N LEU A 166 -62.56 -18.19 -1.92
CA LEU A 166 -63.20 -16.99 -1.36
C LEU A 166 -64.64 -16.72 -1.86
N HIS A 167 -65.26 -17.64 -2.61
CA HIS A 167 -66.66 -17.52 -3.04
C HIS A 167 -67.47 -18.78 -2.70
N GLN A 168 -67.88 -18.91 -1.45
CA GLN A 168 -69.11 -19.62 -1.07
C GLN A 168 -69.78 -18.88 0.10
N GLU A 169 -71.11 -18.75 0.00
CA GLU A 169 -72.11 -18.22 0.96
C GLU A 169 -72.41 -16.70 0.83
N LYS A 170 -73.36 -16.29 -0.02
CA LYS A 170 -74.85 -16.28 0.07
C LYS A 170 -75.42 -14.96 0.63
N GLU A 171 -76.10 -14.24 -0.27
CA GLU A 171 -77.09 -13.14 -0.14
C GLU A 171 -78.35 -13.52 0.72
N PRO A 172 -79.40 -12.66 0.93
CA PRO A 172 -79.66 -11.26 0.48
C PRO A 172 -80.39 -10.32 1.52
N LEU A 173 -80.66 -9.03 1.18
CA LEU A 173 -82.00 -8.39 1.05
C LEU A 173 -82.04 -6.84 1.19
N GLY A 174 -82.63 -6.18 0.15
CA GLY A 174 -83.35 -4.89 0.16
C GLY A 174 -82.52 -3.59 0.01
N GLY A 175 -82.82 -2.59 -0.82
CA GLY A 175 -83.89 -2.30 -1.78
C GLY A 175 -83.66 -0.90 -2.42
N GLU A 176 -84.15 -0.75 -3.67
CA GLU A 176 -84.51 0.47 -4.44
C GLU A 176 -83.45 1.47 -5.02
N LYS A 177 -83.38 1.44 -6.38
CA LYS A 177 -83.32 2.49 -7.46
C LYS A 177 -82.85 3.91 -7.08
N GLU A 178 -82.03 4.68 -7.83
CA GLU A 178 -81.92 5.02 -9.27
C GLU A 178 -80.75 6.07 -9.34
N THR A 179 -79.72 6.03 -10.19
CA THR A 179 -79.64 6.51 -11.58
C THR A 179 -78.17 6.46 -12.03
N ALA A 180 -77.93 6.27 -13.33
CA ALA A 180 -76.63 6.15 -13.95
C ALA A 180 -75.85 7.48 -14.03
N SER A 181 -74.55 7.44 -13.70
CA SER A 181 -73.54 8.25 -14.38
C SER A 181 -72.20 7.51 -14.43
N ASN A 182 -71.65 7.41 -15.64
CA ASN A 182 -70.42 6.73 -16.02
C ASN A 182 -69.17 7.42 -15.48
N ILE A 183 -68.32 6.73 -14.68
CA ILE A 183 -66.84 6.63 -14.73
C ILE A 183 -66.44 5.42 -13.84
N PRO A 184 -65.67 4.39 -14.27
CA PRO A 184 -65.12 3.43 -13.32
C PRO A 184 -63.98 4.10 -12.55
N GLN A 185 -64.27 4.52 -11.31
CA GLN A 185 -63.26 4.94 -10.35
C GLN A 185 -62.25 3.81 -10.10
N ALA A 186 -60.98 4.20 -10.04
CA ALA A 186 -59.83 3.39 -9.67
C ALA A 186 -60.11 2.55 -8.42
N GLY A 187 -60.47 1.29 -8.64
CA GLY A 187 -60.63 0.28 -7.60
C GLY A 187 -59.25 -0.21 -7.16
N LYS A 188 -58.88 0.14 -5.92
CA LYS A 188 -57.81 -0.46 -5.13
C LYS A 188 -57.72 -1.97 -5.37
N ILE A 189 -56.71 -2.40 -6.12
CA ILE A 189 -56.26 -3.78 -6.05
C ILE A 189 -55.07 -3.76 -5.10
N SER A 190 -55.33 -4.17 -3.86
CA SER A 190 -54.32 -4.60 -2.90
C SER A 190 -53.69 -5.89 -3.45
N LEU A 191 -52.80 -5.73 -4.43
CA LEU A 191 -51.78 -6.71 -4.77
C LEU A 191 -50.67 -6.53 -3.73
N PHE A 192 -50.09 -7.64 -3.25
CA PHE A 192 -49.04 -7.69 -2.22
C PHE A 192 -49.54 -7.69 -0.77
N GLN A 193 -50.10 -8.81 -0.32
CA GLN A 193 -49.90 -9.25 1.06
C GLN A 193 -48.54 -9.95 1.20
N SER A 194 -47.45 -9.16 1.04
CA SER A 194 -46.17 -9.41 1.70
C SER A 194 -45.75 -8.10 2.35
N SER A 195 -45.83 -8.06 3.67
CA SER A 195 -46.11 -6.88 4.49
C SER A 195 -44.98 -5.86 4.70
N ASP A 196 -43.97 -5.76 3.81
CA ASP A 196 -42.85 -4.83 4.02
C ASP A 196 -42.10 -4.44 2.72
N PRO A 197 -42.22 -3.18 2.25
CA PRO A 197 -41.45 -2.63 1.13
C PRO A 197 -39.93 -2.65 1.31
N VAL A 198 -39.42 -2.69 2.54
CA VAL A 198 -37.98 -2.72 2.83
C VAL A 198 -37.37 -4.05 2.38
N THR A 199 -38.01 -5.17 2.73
CA THR A 199 -37.54 -6.52 2.36
C THR A 199 -37.38 -6.67 0.84
N LEU A 200 -38.33 -6.15 0.05
CA LEU A 200 -38.39 -6.39 -1.39
C LEU A 200 -37.21 -5.78 -2.15
N GLY A 201 -36.79 -4.56 -1.77
CA GLY A 201 -35.64 -3.90 -2.39
C GLY A 201 -34.33 -4.66 -2.17
N LEU A 202 -34.13 -5.12 -0.94
CA LEU A 202 -32.93 -5.87 -0.56
C LEU A 202 -32.89 -7.27 -1.20
N GLU A 203 -34.05 -7.95 -1.33
CA GLU A 203 -34.14 -9.21 -2.06
C GLU A 203 -33.83 -9.05 -3.56
N CYS A 204 -34.26 -7.94 -4.16
CA CYS A 204 -33.93 -7.62 -5.55
C CYS A 204 -32.41 -7.44 -5.72
N LEU A 205 -31.78 -6.64 -4.87
CA LEU A 205 -30.33 -6.47 -4.84
C LEU A 205 -29.58 -7.80 -4.69
N LEU A 206 -30.00 -8.63 -3.72
CA LEU A 206 -29.41 -9.94 -3.48
C LEU A 206 -29.46 -10.84 -4.72
N LEU A 207 -30.60 -10.86 -5.41
CA LEU A 207 -30.75 -11.65 -6.63
C LEU A 207 -29.78 -11.16 -7.73
N ARG A 208 -29.64 -9.84 -7.93
CA ARG A 208 -28.72 -9.28 -8.93
C ARG A 208 -27.27 -9.67 -8.66
N LEU A 209 -26.85 -9.61 -7.40
CA LEU A 209 -25.51 -10.03 -7.00
C LEU A 209 -25.28 -11.52 -7.26
N ILE A 210 -26.24 -12.38 -6.91
CA ILE A 210 -26.17 -13.83 -7.17
C ILE A 210 -26.08 -14.11 -8.69
N GLN A 211 -26.91 -13.44 -9.50
CA GLN A 211 -26.88 -13.58 -10.96
C GLN A 211 -25.51 -13.17 -11.52
N LYS A 212 -24.97 -12.02 -11.08
CA LYS A 212 -23.66 -11.54 -11.51
C LYS A 212 -22.53 -12.51 -11.11
N ARG A 213 -22.58 -13.06 -9.90
CA ARG A 213 -21.60 -14.05 -9.42
C ARG A 213 -21.62 -15.35 -10.22
N ARG A 214 -22.82 -15.83 -10.60
CA ARG A 214 -23.00 -17.02 -11.45
C ARG A 214 -22.42 -16.83 -12.85
N VAL A 215 -22.69 -15.68 -13.48
CA VAL A 215 -22.16 -15.35 -14.82
C VAL A 215 -20.63 -15.26 -14.80
N MET A 216 -20.04 -14.85 -13.67
CA MET A 216 -18.59 -14.70 -13.52
C MET A 216 -17.85 -16.03 -13.29
N GLN A 217 -18.49 -17.04 -12.69
CA GLN A 217 -17.84 -18.29 -12.27
C GLN A 217 -17.08 -19.04 -13.39
N PRO A 218 -17.60 -19.15 -14.64
CA PRO A 218 -16.87 -19.80 -15.72
C PRO A 218 -15.54 -19.09 -16.05
N GLY A 219 -15.53 -17.75 -16.07
CA GLY A 219 -14.32 -16.97 -16.34
C GLY A 219 -13.26 -17.09 -15.25
N VAL A 220 -13.68 -17.20 -13.99
CA VAL A 220 -12.77 -17.46 -12.86
C VAL A 220 -12.15 -18.86 -13.00
N SER A 221 -12.98 -19.86 -13.31
CA SER A 221 -12.53 -21.25 -13.47
C SER A 221 -11.57 -21.41 -14.65
N GLU A 222 -11.82 -20.71 -15.75
CA GLU A 222 -10.93 -20.65 -16.92
C GLU A 222 -9.59 -19.99 -16.57
N GLU A 223 -9.61 -18.87 -15.84
CA GLU A 223 -8.39 -18.18 -15.41
C GLU A 223 -7.52 -19.05 -14.50
N VAL A 224 -8.13 -19.74 -13.53
CA VAL A 224 -7.41 -20.70 -12.66
C VAL A 224 -6.81 -21.84 -13.49
N SER A 225 -7.57 -22.36 -14.45
CA SER A 225 -7.11 -23.44 -15.34
C SER A 225 -5.94 -22.99 -16.24
N ASP A 226 -6.02 -21.79 -16.81
CA ASP A 226 -4.95 -21.19 -17.61
C ASP A 226 -3.69 -20.93 -16.78
N PHE A 227 -3.84 -20.39 -15.57
CA PHE A 227 -2.74 -20.16 -14.64
C PHE A 227 -2.03 -21.47 -14.26
N THR A 228 -2.80 -22.52 -13.96
CA THR A 228 -2.28 -23.85 -13.63
C THR A 228 -1.56 -24.48 -14.83
N ARG A 229 -2.14 -24.40 -16.03
CA ARG A 229 -1.54 -24.91 -17.27
C ARG A 229 -0.21 -24.24 -17.62
N LYS A 230 -0.06 -22.96 -17.31
CA LYS A 230 1.19 -22.21 -17.54
C LYS A 230 2.34 -22.63 -16.63
N GLY A 231 2.10 -23.45 -15.61
CA GLY A 231 3.15 -23.99 -14.75
C GLY A 231 3.83 -22.96 -13.84
N VAL A 232 3.20 -21.80 -13.59
CA VAL A 232 3.83 -20.67 -12.89
C VAL A 232 4.30 -21.06 -11.48
N ILE A 233 3.47 -21.82 -10.75
CA ILE A 233 3.80 -22.29 -9.40
C ILE A 233 5.01 -23.23 -9.45
N GLN A 234 5.01 -24.18 -10.38
CA GLN A 234 6.06 -25.19 -10.51
C GLN A 234 7.39 -24.55 -10.96
N ASP A 235 7.33 -23.60 -11.90
CA ASP A 235 8.49 -22.83 -12.35
C ASP A 235 9.11 -22.02 -11.19
N MET A 236 8.28 -21.32 -10.41
CA MET A 236 8.73 -20.56 -9.24
C MET A 236 9.31 -21.47 -8.16
N ALA A 237 8.63 -22.57 -7.83
CA ALA A 237 9.08 -23.51 -6.82
C ALA A 237 10.41 -24.17 -7.20
N ALA A 238 10.58 -24.56 -8.47
CA ALA A 238 11.83 -25.12 -8.97
C ALA A 238 12.99 -24.12 -8.82
N PHE A 239 12.77 -22.87 -9.21
CA PHE A 239 13.77 -21.80 -9.02
C PHE A 239 14.12 -21.59 -7.54
N LEU A 240 13.12 -21.50 -6.67
CA LEU A 240 13.32 -21.27 -5.24
C LEU A 240 14.01 -22.45 -4.54
N HIS A 241 13.74 -23.68 -4.96
CA HIS A 241 14.46 -24.86 -4.47
C HIS A 241 15.93 -24.85 -4.88
N ASP A 242 16.24 -24.52 -6.13
CA ASP A 242 17.61 -24.33 -6.60
C ASP A 242 18.32 -23.19 -5.84
N LEU A 243 17.65 -22.06 -5.66
CA LEU A 243 18.14 -20.93 -4.88
C LEU A 243 18.45 -21.34 -3.43
N LYS A 244 17.55 -22.10 -2.80
CA LYS A 244 17.73 -22.63 -1.45
C LYS A 244 18.96 -23.51 -1.35
N ILE A 245 19.15 -24.44 -2.28
CA ILE A 245 20.30 -25.35 -2.30
C ILE A 245 21.60 -24.56 -2.47
N ARG A 246 21.66 -23.63 -3.42
CA ARG A 246 22.85 -22.79 -3.65
C ARG A 246 23.18 -21.94 -2.43
N ALA A 247 22.19 -21.28 -1.85
CA ALA A 247 22.38 -20.48 -0.64
C ALA A 247 22.92 -21.32 0.54
N MET A 248 22.38 -22.52 0.76
CA MET A 248 22.86 -23.44 1.81
C MET A 248 24.29 -23.96 1.57
N LEU A 249 24.78 -23.95 0.32
CA LEU A 249 26.15 -24.34 -0.03
C LEU A 249 27.14 -23.19 0.13
N GLU A 250 26.69 -21.93 0.04
CA GLU A 250 27.53 -20.72 0.03
C GLU A 250 27.63 -20.00 1.39
N GLY A 251 26.74 -20.24 2.36
CA GLY A 251 26.73 -19.53 3.66
C GLY A 251 26.07 -20.28 4.83
N THR A 252 26.36 -19.82 6.06
CA THR A 252 25.87 -20.37 7.35
C THR A 252 24.76 -19.50 7.95
N GLY A 253 23.60 -20.11 8.23
CA GLY A 253 22.59 -19.62 9.17
C GLY A 253 21.46 -18.78 8.56
N VAL A 254 20.21 -19.02 9.00
CA VAL A 254 18.99 -18.31 8.55
C VAL A 254 18.87 -16.89 9.15
N HIS A 255 19.78 -16.52 10.07
CA HIS A 255 19.71 -15.30 10.90
C HIS A 255 20.94 -14.37 10.86
N PRO A 256 21.50 -13.97 9.70
CA PRO A 256 22.56 -12.97 9.70
C PRO A 256 22.03 -11.56 9.93
N VAL A 257 22.89 -10.70 10.49
CA VAL A 257 22.64 -9.27 10.77
C VAL A 257 22.08 -8.54 9.55
N GLN A 258 22.58 -8.82 8.33
CA GLN A 258 22.12 -8.15 7.10
C GLN A 258 20.64 -8.43 6.78
N THR A 259 20.10 -9.59 7.18
CA THR A 259 18.68 -9.92 6.99
C THR A 259 17.80 -9.12 7.95
N TYR A 260 18.27 -8.92 9.20
CA TYR A 260 17.60 -8.05 10.17
C TYR A 260 17.66 -6.58 9.78
N GLU A 261 18.78 -6.10 9.24
CA GLU A 261 18.89 -4.75 8.71
C GLU A 261 17.86 -4.53 7.60
N ARG A 262 17.81 -5.43 6.59
CA ARG A 262 16.84 -5.32 5.50
C ARG A 262 15.40 -5.35 5.99
N ALA A 263 15.08 -6.26 6.92
CA ALA A 263 13.76 -6.33 7.54
C ALA A 263 13.41 -5.01 8.25
N PHE A 264 14.30 -4.49 9.10
CA PHE A 264 14.12 -3.24 9.82
C PHE A 264 13.84 -2.07 8.88
N MET A 265 14.66 -1.91 7.83
CA MET A 265 14.54 -0.81 6.87
C MET A 265 13.22 -0.88 6.09
N GLN A 266 12.84 -2.07 5.63
CA GLN A 266 11.58 -2.24 4.91
C GLN A 266 10.35 -2.06 5.82
N ILE A 267 10.41 -2.53 7.07
CA ILE A 267 9.35 -2.30 8.07
C ILE A 267 9.21 -0.81 8.35
N MET A 268 10.30 -0.10 8.65
CA MET A 268 10.27 1.33 8.97
C MET A 268 9.77 2.18 7.81
N ALA A 269 10.12 1.82 6.56
CA ALA A 269 9.56 2.49 5.38
C ALA A 269 8.03 2.33 5.31
N ARG A 270 7.49 1.14 5.62
CA ARG A 270 6.04 0.91 5.65
C ARG A 270 5.34 1.59 6.82
N VAL A 271 6.02 1.75 7.96
CA VAL A 271 5.51 2.56 9.08
C VAL A 271 5.40 4.02 8.65
N SER A 272 6.45 4.57 8.04
CA SER A 272 6.45 5.93 7.48
C SER A 272 5.29 6.13 6.50
N ASP A 273 5.09 5.20 5.55
CA ASP A 273 3.97 5.25 4.60
C ASP A 273 2.60 5.35 5.28
N LEU A 274 2.43 4.71 6.45
CA LEU A 274 1.18 4.76 7.21
C LEU A 274 0.99 6.10 7.92
N PHE A 275 2.05 6.61 8.58
CA PHE A 275 2.03 7.89 9.27
C PHE A 275 1.83 9.09 8.33
N TRP A 276 2.20 8.96 7.06
CA TRP A 276 1.88 9.96 6.04
C TRP A 276 0.39 10.33 6.00
N PHE A 277 -0.50 9.38 6.29
CA PHE A 277 -1.94 9.60 6.22
C PHE A 277 -2.58 10.08 7.52
N GLU A 278 -1.81 10.15 8.62
CA GLU A 278 -2.31 10.59 9.93
C GLU A 278 -3.06 11.94 9.89
N PRO A 279 -2.59 12.99 9.18
CA PRO A 279 -3.30 14.27 9.15
C PRO A 279 -4.73 14.19 8.60
N TYR A 280 -5.05 13.15 7.82
CA TYR A 280 -6.38 12.95 7.23
C TYR A 280 -7.36 12.25 8.19
N LEU A 281 -6.91 11.78 9.36
CA LEU A 281 -7.77 11.21 10.41
C LEU A 281 -8.59 12.26 11.17
N GLN A 282 -8.40 13.54 10.87
CA GLN A 282 -9.16 14.66 11.44
C GLN A 282 -10.40 15.04 10.60
N ASP A 283 -10.51 14.52 9.37
CA ASP A 283 -11.56 14.89 8.41
C ASP A 283 -12.19 13.63 7.80
N SER A 284 -13.42 13.34 8.22
CA SER A 284 -14.15 12.15 7.78
C SER A 284 -14.50 12.16 6.28
N SER A 285 -14.46 13.33 5.61
CA SER A 285 -14.80 13.47 4.20
C SER A 285 -13.70 12.98 3.23
N ARG A 286 -12.50 12.66 3.76
CA ARG A 286 -11.30 12.28 2.99
C ARG A 286 -11.29 10.81 2.56
N ILE A 287 -12.35 10.38 1.86
CA ILE A 287 -12.57 8.99 1.42
C ILE A 287 -11.34 8.39 0.72
N GLU A 288 -10.77 9.11 -0.26
CA GLU A 288 -9.61 8.61 -1.02
C GLU A 288 -8.39 8.42 -0.11
N GLN A 289 -8.11 9.35 0.79
CA GLN A 289 -6.96 9.26 1.67
C GLN A 289 -7.12 8.16 2.72
N HIS A 290 -8.33 7.93 3.24
CA HIS A 290 -8.62 6.79 4.13
C HIS A 290 -8.45 5.45 3.39
N HIS A 291 -8.85 5.39 2.12
CA HIS A 291 -8.60 4.22 1.28
C HIS A 291 -7.10 3.96 1.07
N GLU A 292 -6.32 4.98 0.74
CA GLU A 292 -4.87 4.85 0.58
C GLU A 292 -4.18 4.47 1.91
N MET A 293 -4.62 5.02 3.04
CA MET A 293 -4.15 4.62 4.37
C MET A 293 -4.42 3.14 4.65
N ARG A 294 -5.60 2.63 4.27
CA ARG A 294 -5.92 1.20 4.35
C ARG A 294 -4.93 0.35 3.54
N ILE A 295 -4.54 0.82 2.36
CA ILE A 295 -3.54 0.13 1.53
C ILE A 295 -2.18 0.15 2.23
N ALA A 296 -1.76 1.27 2.81
CA ALA A 296 -0.52 1.38 3.60
C ALA A 296 -0.52 0.41 4.79
N ALA A 297 -1.61 0.36 5.58
CA ALA A 297 -1.77 -0.57 6.70
C ALA A 297 -1.66 -2.03 6.27
N LYS A 298 -2.27 -2.40 5.13
CA LYS A 298 -2.14 -3.74 4.53
C LYS A 298 -0.69 -4.05 4.16
N ARG A 299 0.02 -3.11 3.52
CA ARG A 299 1.43 -3.28 3.13
C ARG A 299 2.31 -3.47 4.35
N LEU A 300 2.11 -2.68 5.42
CA LEU A 300 2.83 -2.86 6.68
C LEU A 300 2.55 -4.24 7.28
N ARG A 301 1.28 -4.65 7.38
CA ARG A 301 0.92 -5.98 7.91
C ARG A 301 1.57 -7.10 7.12
N TYR A 302 1.50 -7.09 5.78
CA TYR A 302 2.10 -8.15 4.96
C TYR A 302 3.63 -8.16 5.06
N THR A 303 4.26 -7.00 5.22
CA THR A 303 5.71 -6.90 5.44
C THR A 303 6.09 -7.51 6.78
N LEU A 304 5.32 -7.23 7.84
CA LEU A 304 5.52 -7.85 9.15
C LEU A 304 5.28 -9.35 9.16
N GLU A 305 4.24 -9.82 8.46
CA GLU A 305 3.98 -11.25 8.29
C GLU A 305 5.14 -11.94 7.54
N ALA A 306 5.70 -11.29 6.52
CA ALA A 306 6.84 -11.83 5.76
C ALA A 306 8.11 -11.90 6.62
N TYR A 307 8.32 -10.98 7.54
CA TYR A 307 9.48 -10.96 8.45
C TYR A 307 9.24 -11.62 9.82
N ALA A 308 8.03 -12.07 10.12
CA ALA A 308 7.69 -12.61 11.45
C ALA A 308 8.59 -13.78 11.87
N GLY A 309 8.95 -14.66 10.93
CA GLY A 309 9.85 -15.80 11.19
C GLY A 309 11.26 -15.39 11.62
N LEU A 310 11.74 -14.22 11.14
CA LEU A 310 13.04 -13.68 11.52
C LEU A 310 13.08 -13.26 13.01
N TYR A 311 11.95 -12.83 13.56
CA TYR A 311 11.84 -12.42 14.96
C TYR A 311 11.26 -13.53 15.85
N GLU A 312 11.39 -14.81 15.45
CA GLU A 312 10.84 -15.97 16.18
C GLU A 312 9.36 -15.80 16.56
N ASP A 313 8.56 -15.25 15.65
CA ASP A 313 7.15 -14.95 15.86
C ASP A 313 6.84 -13.97 17.01
N ARG A 314 7.85 -13.30 17.57
CA ARG A 314 7.66 -12.31 18.65
C ARG A 314 6.82 -11.13 18.17
N LEU A 315 6.74 -10.85 16.86
CA LEU A 315 5.94 -9.77 16.27
C LEU A 315 4.43 -10.03 16.23
N LYS A 316 3.94 -11.19 16.71
CA LYS A 316 2.50 -11.52 16.72
C LYS A 316 1.60 -10.46 17.40
N PRO A 317 1.96 -9.88 18.56
CA PRO A 317 1.17 -8.81 19.18
C PRO A 317 1.07 -7.56 18.30
N GLU A 318 2.17 -7.15 17.69
CA GLU A 318 2.23 -5.96 16.85
C GLU A 318 1.46 -6.16 15.54
N ILE A 319 1.59 -7.35 14.92
CA ILE A 319 0.77 -7.74 13.76
C ILE A 319 -0.72 -7.69 14.13
N LYS A 320 -1.11 -8.07 15.35
CA LYS A 320 -2.51 -8.00 15.80
C LYS A 320 -3.02 -6.56 15.90
N VAL A 321 -2.22 -5.63 16.41
CA VAL A 321 -2.56 -4.20 16.46
C VAL A 321 -2.74 -3.64 15.04
N ILE A 322 -1.78 -3.87 14.15
CA ILE A 322 -1.88 -3.41 12.75
C ILE A 322 -3.06 -4.06 12.02
N LYS A 323 -3.37 -5.33 12.34
CA LYS A 323 -4.55 -6.02 11.79
C LYS A 323 -5.84 -5.34 12.22
N HIS A 324 -5.96 -4.96 13.50
CA HIS A 324 -7.14 -4.26 14.00
C HIS A 324 -7.34 -2.90 13.33
N LEU A 325 -6.26 -2.10 13.21
CA LEU A 325 -6.29 -0.85 12.46
C LEU A 325 -6.76 -1.06 11.01
N GLN A 326 -6.27 -2.12 10.37
CA GLN A 326 -6.64 -2.48 9.00
C GLN A 326 -8.11 -2.96 8.88
N GLU A 327 -8.67 -3.55 9.94
CA GLU A 327 -10.08 -3.94 10.02
C GLU A 327 -10.96 -2.70 10.09
N LEU A 328 -10.68 -1.74 10.98
CA LEU A 328 -11.41 -0.47 11.07
C LEU A 328 -11.38 0.33 9.76
N LEU A 329 -10.19 0.49 9.16
CA LEU A 329 -10.04 1.10 7.83
C LEU A 329 -10.76 0.30 6.73
N GLY A 330 -10.87 -1.02 6.91
CA GLY A 330 -11.64 -1.92 6.05
C GLY A 330 -13.13 -1.64 6.09
N ASP A 331 -13.68 -1.54 7.28
CA ASP A 331 -15.11 -1.32 7.49
C ASP A 331 -15.56 0.04 6.95
N ILE A 332 -14.74 1.09 7.13
CA ILE A 332 -14.98 2.42 6.53
C ILE A 332 -15.03 2.31 5.00
N HIS A 333 -14.02 1.67 4.41
CA HIS A 333 -13.95 1.52 2.97
C HIS A 333 -15.11 0.68 2.41
N ASP A 334 -15.54 -0.36 3.13
CA ASP A 334 -16.65 -1.21 2.71
C ASP A 334 -17.97 -0.40 2.74
N CYS A 335 -18.16 0.49 3.72
CA CYS A 335 -19.25 1.47 3.70
C CYS A 335 -19.16 2.42 2.49
N ASP A 336 -17.98 2.99 2.21
CA ASP A 336 -17.77 3.88 1.06
C ASP A 336 -18.10 3.20 -0.28
N VAL A 337 -17.75 1.93 -0.43
CA VAL A 337 -18.07 1.12 -1.60
C VAL A 337 -19.59 0.96 -1.75
N TRP A 338 -20.30 0.63 -0.68
CA TRP A 338 -21.77 0.53 -0.72
C TRP A 338 -22.43 1.87 -1.06
N ILE A 339 -22.07 2.94 -0.35
CA ILE A 339 -22.62 4.29 -0.57
C ILE A 339 -22.41 4.74 -2.02
N GLY A 340 -21.22 4.48 -2.59
CA GLY A 340 -20.93 4.81 -3.99
C GLY A 340 -21.65 3.92 -5.03
N LEU A 341 -21.95 2.66 -4.71
CA LEU A 341 -22.58 1.71 -5.63
C LEU A 341 -24.10 1.89 -5.74
N MET A 342 -24.78 2.25 -4.64
CA MET A 342 -26.25 2.24 -4.58
C MET A 342 -26.96 3.24 -5.50
N PRO A 343 -26.48 4.48 -5.71
CA PRO A 343 -27.12 5.40 -6.66
C PRO A 343 -27.19 4.82 -8.08
N ARG A 344 -26.08 4.25 -8.56
CA ARG A 344 -26.02 3.59 -9.87
C ARG A 344 -26.94 2.37 -9.94
N PHE A 345 -27.02 1.58 -8.86
CA PHE A 345 -27.95 0.45 -8.82
C PHE A 345 -29.40 0.89 -8.96
N LEU A 346 -29.79 1.99 -8.30
CA LEU A 346 -31.14 2.55 -8.40
C LEU A 346 -31.45 3.03 -9.81
N GLU A 347 -30.54 3.76 -10.45
CA GLU A 347 -30.69 4.20 -11.85
C GLU A 347 -30.89 3.00 -12.80
N GLU A 348 -30.05 1.98 -12.68
CA GLU A 348 -30.15 0.77 -13.51
C GLU A 348 -31.46 -0.01 -13.29
N GLU A 349 -31.97 -0.08 -12.05
CA GLU A 349 -33.25 -0.74 -11.78
C GLU A 349 -34.47 0.09 -12.18
N GLU A 350 -34.38 1.42 -12.17
CA GLU A 350 -35.42 2.30 -12.69
C GLU A 350 -35.61 2.07 -14.20
N GLU A 351 -34.51 2.09 -14.97
CA GLU A 351 -34.53 1.79 -16.41
C GLU A 351 -35.09 0.39 -16.70
N ARG A 352 -34.71 -0.62 -15.91
CA ARG A 352 -35.25 -1.98 -16.02
C ARG A 352 -36.75 -2.01 -15.73
N SER A 353 -37.22 -1.31 -14.70
CA SER A 353 -38.65 -1.24 -14.36
C SER A 353 -39.47 -0.68 -15.52
N ILE A 354 -39.02 0.43 -16.11
CA ILE A 354 -39.69 1.07 -17.24
C ILE A 354 -39.69 0.13 -18.45
N THR A 355 -38.54 -0.46 -18.77
CA THR A 355 -38.39 -1.34 -19.94
C THR A 355 -39.27 -2.58 -19.86
N TYR A 356 -39.40 -3.19 -18.69
CA TYR A 356 -40.13 -4.46 -18.53
C TYR A 356 -41.61 -4.29 -18.17
N PHE A 357 -41.96 -3.32 -17.31
CA PHE A 357 -43.33 -3.14 -16.83
C PHE A 357 -44.05 -1.96 -17.49
N GLY A 358 -43.34 -1.13 -18.25
CA GLY A 358 -43.89 0.08 -18.87
C GLY A 358 -44.24 1.19 -17.87
N ASN A 359 -43.82 1.07 -16.59
CA ASN A 359 -44.09 2.03 -15.52
C ASN A 359 -43.05 1.96 -14.39
N HIS A 360 -43.08 2.95 -13.49
CA HIS A 360 -42.20 3.05 -12.32
C HIS A 360 -42.73 2.28 -11.09
N GLY A 361 -43.86 1.58 -11.20
CA GLY A 361 -44.54 0.97 -10.05
C GLY A 361 -43.69 -0.08 -9.32
N PHE A 362 -42.89 -0.85 -10.06
CA PHE A 362 -41.96 -1.82 -9.44
C PHE A 362 -40.74 -1.11 -8.81
N PHE A 363 -40.22 -0.06 -9.45
CA PHE A 363 -39.12 0.75 -8.91
C PHE A 363 -39.48 1.43 -7.57
N GLU A 364 -40.66 2.05 -7.48
CA GLU A 364 -41.12 2.70 -6.24
C GLU A 364 -41.29 1.71 -5.08
N LEU A 365 -41.51 0.42 -5.37
CA LEU A 365 -41.60 -0.63 -4.35
C LEU A 365 -40.24 -1.08 -3.80
N ILE A 366 -39.18 -1.04 -4.61
CA ILE A 366 -37.83 -1.49 -4.18
C ILE A 366 -37.01 -0.37 -3.53
N LYS A 367 -37.27 0.88 -3.90
CA LYS A 367 -36.53 2.06 -3.45
C LYS A 367 -36.41 2.17 -1.92
N PRO A 368 -37.45 1.94 -1.10
CA PRO A 368 -37.35 2.07 0.36
C PRO A 368 -36.29 1.17 1.00
N GLY A 369 -36.17 -0.08 0.52
CA GLY A 369 -35.18 -1.04 1.05
C GLY A 369 -33.74 -0.64 0.74
N ILE A 370 -33.50 -0.13 -0.46
CA ILE A 370 -32.16 0.35 -0.86
C ILE A 370 -31.81 1.65 -0.14
N SER A 371 -32.76 2.58 0.01
CA SER A 371 -32.55 3.80 0.79
C SER A 371 -32.21 3.51 2.25
N LEU A 372 -32.87 2.51 2.86
CA LEU A 372 -32.52 2.06 4.22
C LEU A 372 -31.07 1.59 4.31
N LEU A 373 -30.62 0.79 3.34
CA LEU A 373 -29.23 0.32 3.29
C LEU A 373 -28.24 1.48 3.16
N ILE A 374 -28.51 2.48 2.31
CA ILE A 374 -27.64 3.66 2.19
C ILE A 374 -27.50 4.38 3.52
N THR A 375 -28.62 4.72 4.17
CA THR A 375 -28.62 5.43 5.45
C THR A 375 -27.93 4.64 6.55
N ASP A 376 -28.11 3.32 6.59
CA ASP A 376 -27.42 2.45 7.52
C ASP A 376 -25.89 2.46 7.30
N ARG A 377 -25.44 2.39 6.04
CA ARG A 377 -24.01 2.45 5.69
C ARG A 377 -23.38 3.81 5.98
N GLU A 378 -24.10 4.91 5.73
CA GLU A 378 -23.66 6.27 6.09
C GLU A 378 -23.44 6.39 7.61
N LYS A 379 -24.41 5.95 8.41
CA LYS A 379 -24.31 5.95 9.87
C LYS A 379 -23.16 5.07 10.36
N SER A 380 -23.06 3.84 9.84
CA SER A 380 -22.00 2.90 10.21
C SER A 380 -20.61 3.47 9.87
N ARG A 381 -20.47 4.15 8.73
CA ARG A 381 -19.22 4.82 8.35
C ARG A 381 -18.77 5.85 9.38
N GLU A 382 -19.68 6.70 9.85
CA GLU A 382 -19.37 7.72 10.88
C GLU A 382 -19.01 7.11 12.24
N GLU A 383 -19.63 5.98 12.59
CA GLU A 383 -19.29 5.21 13.80
C GLU A 383 -17.89 4.60 13.68
N GLN A 384 -17.58 3.93 12.56
CA GLN A 384 -16.27 3.33 12.31
C GLN A 384 -15.16 4.37 12.23
N PHE A 385 -15.42 5.54 11.64
CA PHE A 385 -14.45 6.64 11.62
C PHE A 385 -14.11 7.15 13.02
N ARG A 386 -15.12 7.32 13.88
CA ARG A 386 -14.89 7.72 15.28
C ARG A 386 -14.08 6.67 16.04
N GLU A 387 -14.37 5.39 15.85
CA GLU A 387 -13.61 4.30 16.47
C GLU A 387 -12.17 4.24 15.96
N LEU A 388 -11.95 4.45 14.65
CA LEU A 388 -10.61 4.55 14.06
C LEU A 388 -9.79 5.67 14.68
N THR A 389 -10.33 6.89 14.74
CA THR A 389 -9.61 8.04 15.31
C THR A 389 -9.28 7.80 16.78
N LYS A 390 -10.23 7.26 17.54
CA LYS A 390 -10.01 6.91 18.95
C LYS A 390 -8.92 5.85 19.12
N ASN A 391 -9.01 4.75 18.36
CA ASN A 391 -8.02 3.67 18.41
C ASN A 391 -6.62 4.16 18.02
N TRP A 392 -6.51 5.03 17.02
CA TRP A 392 -5.23 5.59 16.58
C TRP A 392 -4.54 6.38 17.68
N GLU A 393 -5.27 7.25 18.40
CA GLU A 393 -4.71 8.01 19.52
C GLU A 393 -4.37 7.13 20.71
N GLU A 394 -5.21 6.14 21.05
CA GLU A 394 -4.89 5.16 22.11
C GLU A 394 -3.58 4.42 21.83
N VAL A 395 -3.38 3.96 20.60
CA VAL A 395 -2.13 3.29 20.18
C VAL A 395 -0.91 4.21 20.33
N LYS A 396 -1.07 5.52 20.05
CA LYS A 396 0.00 6.51 20.23
C LYS A 396 0.30 6.78 21.69
N ASP A 397 -0.72 7.06 22.48
CA ASP A 397 -0.62 7.39 23.91
C ASP A 397 -0.03 6.23 24.72
N GLU A 398 -0.35 5.00 24.34
CA GLU A 398 0.24 3.81 24.95
C GLU A 398 1.71 3.60 24.59
N GLY A 399 2.33 4.43 23.74
CA GLY A 399 3.74 4.29 23.33
C GLY A 399 4.03 3.03 22.52
N PHE A 400 3.03 2.50 21.80
CA PHE A 400 3.16 1.29 20.98
C PHE A 400 4.29 1.41 19.96
N TRP A 401 4.35 2.52 19.25
CA TRP A 401 5.32 2.73 18.16
C TRP A 401 6.77 2.75 18.65
N ASN A 402 7.02 3.28 19.85
CA ASN A 402 8.34 3.29 20.47
C ASN A 402 8.78 1.85 20.81
N ARG A 403 7.93 1.10 21.54
CA ARG A 403 8.19 -0.31 21.86
C ARG A 403 8.36 -1.17 20.61
N PHE A 404 7.56 -0.90 19.58
CA PHE A 404 7.65 -1.62 18.32
C PHE A 404 8.98 -1.35 17.62
N SER A 405 9.41 -0.09 17.52
CA SER A 405 10.69 0.33 16.95
C SER A 405 11.88 -0.29 17.71
N GLU A 406 11.85 -0.28 19.05
CA GLU A 406 12.84 -0.95 19.88
C GLU A 406 12.91 -2.46 19.60
N LYS A 407 11.76 -3.12 19.49
CA LYS A 407 11.69 -4.57 19.27
C LYS A 407 12.24 -4.99 17.90
N ILE A 408 11.94 -4.23 16.85
CA ILE A 408 12.46 -4.54 15.51
C ILE A 408 13.94 -4.19 15.35
N SER A 409 14.46 -3.27 16.17
CA SER A 409 15.88 -2.88 16.20
C SER A 409 16.72 -3.72 17.15
N LEU A 410 16.12 -4.46 18.10
CA LEU A 410 16.83 -5.28 19.09
C LEU A 410 17.84 -6.29 18.49
N PRO A 411 17.56 -6.98 17.36
CA PRO A 411 18.55 -7.83 16.70
C PRO A 411 19.75 -7.07 16.08
N LEU A 412 19.64 -5.75 15.92
CA LEU A 412 20.74 -4.86 15.54
C LEU A 412 21.55 -4.40 16.76
N GLN A 413 21.03 -4.60 17.97
CA GLN A 413 21.61 -4.14 19.23
C GLN A 413 22.38 -5.25 19.98
N HIS A 414 21.96 -6.51 19.87
CA HIS A 414 22.60 -7.66 20.53
C HIS A 414 22.64 -8.91 19.64
N SER A 415 23.77 -9.64 19.67
CA SER A 415 23.83 -11.06 19.30
C SER A 415 22.82 -11.83 20.16
N PHE A 416 21.74 -12.35 19.56
CA PHE A 416 20.73 -13.11 20.28
C PHE A 416 21.34 -14.35 20.95
N ASP A 417 21.15 -14.54 22.26
CA ASP A 417 21.30 -15.78 23.06
C ASP A 417 22.22 -16.89 22.46
N GLY A 418 23.45 -16.54 22.08
CA GLY A 418 24.44 -17.49 21.58
C GLY A 418 24.21 -18.07 20.18
N ALA A 419 23.32 -17.50 19.35
CA ALA A 419 23.10 -17.93 17.96
C ALA A 419 23.88 -17.12 16.91
N ILE A 420 24.52 -16.02 17.33
CA ILE A 420 25.51 -15.26 16.57
C ILE A 420 26.78 -15.33 17.40
N ASP A 421 27.87 -15.88 16.85
CA ASP A 421 29.15 -16.03 17.56
C ASP A 421 29.52 -14.71 18.26
N SER A 422 29.68 -14.81 19.58
CA SER A 422 29.77 -13.72 20.55
C SER A 422 31.11 -12.97 20.52
N GLU A 423 31.72 -12.75 19.35
CA GLU A 423 33.01 -12.06 19.22
C GLU A 423 32.89 -10.62 18.70
N HIS A 424 31.69 -10.12 18.34
CA HIS A 424 31.50 -8.74 17.85
C HIS A 424 30.90 -7.77 18.88
N THR A 425 31.49 -7.69 20.08
CA THR A 425 31.29 -6.55 21.00
C THR A 425 32.21 -5.38 20.65
N GLY A 426 32.20 -4.96 19.38
CA GLY A 426 32.94 -3.79 18.91
C GLY A 426 32.16 -2.49 19.09
N PRO A 427 32.81 -1.31 19.03
CA PRO A 427 32.12 -0.02 18.93
C PRO A 427 31.20 -0.02 17.69
N LEU A 428 29.97 0.47 17.82
CA LEU A 428 29.06 0.61 16.67
C LEU A 428 29.31 1.95 16.00
N THR A 429 29.81 1.93 14.77
CA THR A 429 30.07 3.15 14.00
C THR A 429 29.00 3.33 12.92
N ILE A 430 28.40 4.51 12.89
CA ILE A 430 27.33 4.92 11.98
C ILE A 430 27.87 6.08 11.14
N ALA A 431 27.80 5.95 9.81
CA ALA A 431 28.07 7.05 8.91
C ALA A 431 26.81 7.91 8.73
N LEU A 432 26.94 9.19 9.00
CA LEU A 432 25.90 10.20 8.80
C LEU A 432 26.24 10.97 7.53
N ILE A 433 25.36 10.92 6.55
CA ILE A 433 25.49 11.63 5.27
C ILE A 433 24.29 12.56 5.07
N SER A 434 24.46 13.62 4.31
CA SER A 434 23.37 14.52 3.89
C SER A 434 23.77 15.29 2.65
N ASP A 435 22.79 15.94 2.02
CA ASP A 435 23.00 16.93 0.97
C ASP A 435 23.89 16.38 -0.17
N VAL A 436 23.48 15.24 -0.73
CA VAL A 436 24.16 14.57 -1.86
C VAL A 436 23.97 15.34 -3.16
N HIS A 437 22.83 16.05 -3.33
CA HIS A 437 22.57 16.94 -4.46
C HIS A 437 22.86 16.31 -5.83
N ALA A 438 22.53 15.04 -6.04
CA ALA A 438 22.77 14.29 -7.28
C ALA A 438 24.24 14.21 -7.73
N ASN A 439 25.19 14.27 -6.79
CA ASN A 439 26.62 14.11 -7.02
C ASN A 439 27.06 12.66 -6.76
N LEU A 440 26.87 11.78 -7.74
CA LEU A 440 27.15 10.35 -7.63
C LEU A 440 28.63 10.05 -7.29
N PRO A 441 29.65 10.64 -7.94
CA PRO A 441 31.05 10.37 -7.61
C PRO A 441 31.41 10.69 -6.16
N ALA A 442 30.82 11.76 -5.60
CA ALA A 442 30.99 12.11 -4.19
C ALA A 442 30.35 11.07 -3.25
N LEU A 443 29.13 10.62 -3.57
CA LEU A 443 28.45 9.58 -2.80
C LEU A 443 29.21 8.25 -2.82
N GLU A 444 29.68 7.81 -4.00
CA GLU A 444 30.49 6.60 -4.15
C GLU A 444 31.75 6.66 -3.28
N ALA A 445 32.46 7.80 -3.31
CA ALA A 445 33.67 8.00 -2.52
C ALA A 445 33.39 7.98 -1.00
N VAL A 446 32.33 8.65 -0.55
CA VAL A 446 31.94 8.68 0.88
C VAL A 446 31.52 7.29 1.36
N LEU A 447 30.72 6.55 0.60
CA LEU A 447 30.31 5.20 0.99
C LEU A 447 31.50 4.23 1.06
N ALA A 448 32.44 4.33 0.11
CA ALA A 448 33.66 3.54 0.13
C ALA A 448 34.55 3.87 1.35
N ASP A 449 34.76 5.16 1.63
CA ASP A 449 35.56 5.60 2.78
C ASP A 449 34.89 5.22 4.12
N ALA A 450 33.57 5.38 4.24
CA ALA A 450 32.79 4.96 5.41
C ALA A 450 32.91 3.45 5.66
N GLN A 451 32.82 2.63 4.62
CA GLN A 451 32.98 1.19 4.72
C GLN A 451 34.39 0.81 5.20
N VAL A 452 35.44 1.43 4.65
CA VAL A 452 36.83 1.19 5.08
C VAL A 452 37.06 1.56 6.54
N ARG A 453 36.33 2.56 7.05
CA ARG A 453 36.40 2.99 8.45
C ARG A 453 35.51 2.18 9.40
N GLY A 454 34.88 1.11 8.91
CA GLY A 454 34.08 0.20 9.72
C GLY A 454 32.68 0.70 10.05
N ALA A 455 32.14 1.66 9.30
CA ALA A 455 30.74 2.04 9.45
C ALA A 455 29.85 0.82 9.15
N SER A 456 29.06 0.42 10.14
CA SER A 456 28.11 -0.70 10.03
C SER A 456 26.79 -0.25 9.43
N VAL A 457 26.42 1.01 9.66
CA VAL A 457 25.16 1.61 9.21
C VAL A 457 25.44 2.96 8.57
N VAL A 458 24.64 3.33 7.57
CA VAL A 458 24.63 4.67 6.98
C VAL A 458 23.25 5.29 7.14
N LEU A 459 23.19 6.51 7.67
CA LEU A 459 21.99 7.32 7.81
C LEU A 459 22.09 8.56 6.92
N HIS A 460 21.00 8.89 6.23
CA HIS A 460 20.95 9.97 5.27
C HIS A 460 19.91 11.05 5.66
N ALA A 461 20.39 12.26 5.93
CA ALA A 461 19.59 13.39 6.42
C ALA A 461 19.00 14.28 5.31
N GLY A 462 18.64 13.71 4.15
CA GLY A 462 17.90 14.41 3.09
C GLY A 462 18.75 15.13 2.03
N ASP A 463 18.08 15.53 0.95
CA ASP A 463 18.62 16.16 -0.27
C ASP A 463 19.47 15.21 -1.13
N LEU A 464 18.83 14.13 -1.59
CA LEU A 464 19.43 13.24 -2.59
C LEU A 464 19.54 13.89 -3.96
N THR A 465 18.53 14.67 -4.31
CA THR A 465 18.40 15.34 -5.59
C THR A 465 18.75 16.82 -5.47
N GLY A 466 18.99 17.49 -6.59
CA GLY A 466 19.38 18.89 -6.54
C GLY A 466 20.00 19.38 -7.84
N TYR A 467 21.23 19.87 -7.73
CA TYR A 467 21.97 20.52 -8.82
C TYR A 467 22.85 19.59 -9.64
N GLY A 468 23.20 18.41 -9.11
CA GLY A 468 24.09 17.45 -9.76
C GLY A 468 23.42 16.68 -10.92
N PRO A 469 24.25 16.05 -11.77
CA PRO A 469 23.77 15.45 -13.02
C PRO A 469 23.32 13.98 -12.89
N PHE A 470 23.38 13.37 -11.70
CA PHE A 470 23.09 11.95 -11.49
C PHE A 470 21.90 11.67 -10.53
N PRO A 471 20.73 12.31 -10.72
CA PRO A 471 19.65 12.22 -9.73
C PRO A 471 19.03 10.82 -9.64
N ASP A 472 18.91 10.08 -10.74
CA ASP A 472 18.32 8.74 -10.73
C ASP A 472 19.31 7.71 -10.19
N GLU A 473 20.57 7.83 -10.59
CA GLU A 473 21.67 6.96 -10.19
C GLU A 473 21.98 7.07 -8.70
N VAL A 474 21.94 8.28 -8.12
CA VAL A 474 22.05 8.48 -6.67
C VAL A 474 20.90 7.80 -5.93
N ILE A 475 19.66 7.96 -6.38
CA ILE A 475 18.52 7.29 -5.74
C ILE A 475 18.66 5.77 -5.84
N ASN A 476 19.05 5.25 -7.00
CA ASN A 476 19.30 3.82 -7.19
C ASN A 476 20.37 3.30 -6.21
N LEU A 477 21.48 4.02 -6.06
CA LEU A 477 22.55 3.63 -5.14
C LEU A 477 22.09 3.65 -3.67
N ILE A 478 21.33 4.67 -3.26
CA ILE A 478 20.74 4.75 -1.91
C ILE A 478 19.79 3.57 -1.67
N ARG A 479 18.96 3.24 -2.65
CA ARG A 479 18.00 2.12 -2.58
C ARG A 479 18.71 0.77 -2.54
N GLU A 480 19.73 0.57 -3.38
CA GLU A 480 20.56 -0.65 -3.46
C GLU A 480 21.32 -0.89 -2.15
N ARG A 481 21.87 0.17 -1.55
CA ARG A 481 22.55 0.14 -0.26
C ARG A 481 21.61 0.21 0.94
N HIS A 482 20.30 0.33 0.67
CA HIS A 482 19.23 0.45 1.65
C HIS A 482 19.46 1.56 2.69
N ILE A 483 20.02 2.70 2.30
CA ILE A 483 20.39 3.73 3.28
C ILE A 483 19.13 4.37 3.87
N ILE A 484 19.00 4.37 5.21
CA ILE A 484 17.88 4.98 5.92
C ILE A 484 17.89 6.47 5.64
N SER A 485 16.84 6.97 4.99
CA SER A 485 16.79 8.32 4.45
C SER A 485 15.55 9.05 4.90
N VAL A 486 15.71 10.34 5.21
CA VAL A 486 14.59 11.29 5.26
C VAL A 486 14.55 12.13 4.00
N ILE A 487 13.39 12.71 3.70
CA ILE A 487 13.20 13.60 2.56
C ILE A 487 13.77 14.99 2.86
N GLY A 488 14.53 15.54 1.92
CA GLY A 488 15.04 16.91 1.99
C GLY A 488 14.12 17.95 1.35
N ASN A 489 14.44 19.23 1.54
CA ASN A 489 13.65 20.30 0.94
C ASN A 489 13.84 20.41 -0.58
N TYR A 490 15.02 20.04 -1.11
CA TYR A 490 15.25 20.00 -2.54
C TYR A 490 14.53 18.80 -3.19
N ASP A 491 14.49 17.66 -2.50
CA ASP A 491 13.72 16.49 -2.95
C ASP A 491 12.23 16.82 -3.11
N LEU A 492 11.63 17.51 -2.13
CA LEU A 492 10.26 18.02 -2.23
C LEU A 492 10.09 19.03 -3.38
N SER A 493 11.08 19.88 -3.60
CA SER A 493 11.04 20.87 -4.67
C SER A 493 11.00 20.21 -6.06
N VAL A 494 11.83 19.19 -6.26
CA VAL A 494 11.84 18.35 -7.46
C VAL A 494 10.48 17.69 -7.67
N LEU A 495 9.89 17.09 -6.63
CA LEU A 495 8.61 16.37 -6.72
C LEU A 495 7.38 17.28 -6.94
N SER A 496 7.45 18.56 -6.57
CA SER A 496 6.28 19.44 -6.46
C SER A 496 5.54 19.75 -7.78
N LYS A 497 6.12 19.49 -8.97
CA LYS A 497 5.61 19.85 -10.31
C LYS A 497 5.16 21.31 -10.51
N LYS A 498 5.36 22.19 -9.51
CA LYS A 498 4.87 23.58 -9.45
C LYS A 498 5.93 24.59 -9.90
N TRP A 499 6.75 24.23 -10.90
CA TRP A 499 7.82 25.09 -11.42
C TRP A 499 7.33 26.30 -12.25
N LYS A 500 6.01 26.47 -12.41
CA LYS A 500 5.39 27.44 -13.34
C LYS A 500 4.79 28.69 -12.69
N LYS A 501 4.77 28.84 -11.35
CA LYS A 501 4.12 29.99 -10.69
C LYS A 501 5.03 30.72 -9.68
N GLY A 502 5.70 31.76 -10.16
CA GLY A 502 5.97 33.04 -9.47
C GLY A 502 6.81 33.09 -8.17
N LYS A 503 8.12 33.31 -8.30
CA LYS A 503 8.94 34.43 -7.76
C LYS A 503 10.40 34.24 -8.23
N PRO A 504 11.23 35.30 -8.37
CA PRO A 504 12.52 35.27 -9.06
C PRO A 504 13.70 34.78 -8.22
N SER A 505 13.55 33.79 -7.33
CA SER A 505 14.71 33.16 -6.69
C SER A 505 15.32 32.12 -7.64
N SER A 506 16.18 32.65 -8.51
CA SER A 506 17.00 32.07 -9.57
C SER A 506 16.32 31.16 -10.61
N LYS A 507 16.33 31.61 -11.88
CA LYS A 507 15.91 30.82 -13.05
C LYS A 507 16.62 29.47 -13.11
N GLU A 508 17.87 29.43 -12.63
CA GLU A 508 18.72 28.25 -12.63
C GLU A 508 18.29 27.22 -11.59
N LYS A 509 17.87 27.62 -10.38
CA LYS A 509 17.29 26.67 -9.41
C LYS A 509 16.03 26.01 -9.95
N GLN A 510 15.15 26.77 -10.60
CA GLN A 510 13.95 26.20 -11.25
C GLN A 510 14.32 25.25 -12.39
N LEU A 511 15.37 25.58 -13.16
CA LEU A 511 15.89 24.72 -14.21
C LEU A 511 16.40 23.40 -13.63
N ALA A 512 17.23 23.44 -12.58
CA ALA A 512 17.75 22.25 -11.90
C ALA A 512 16.63 21.33 -11.40
N MET A 513 15.66 21.87 -10.66
CA MET A 513 14.57 21.05 -10.09
C MET A 513 13.72 20.40 -11.18
N ARG A 514 13.38 21.17 -12.22
CA ARG A 514 12.61 20.66 -13.36
C ARG A 514 13.40 19.61 -14.13
N TRP A 515 14.69 19.85 -14.34
CA TRP A 515 15.56 18.92 -15.05
C TRP A 515 15.70 17.61 -14.29
N ALA A 516 16.03 17.66 -12.99
CA ALA A 516 16.14 16.50 -12.13
C ALA A 516 14.85 15.67 -12.14
N TYR A 517 13.68 16.31 -12.02
CA TYR A 517 12.39 15.62 -12.06
C TYR A 517 12.21 14.77 -13.34
N HIS A 518 12.71 15.24 -14.48
CA HIS A 518 12.59 14.53 -15.76
C HIS A 518 13.65 13.45 -15.95
N GLN A 519 14.76 13.51 -15.23
CA GLN A 519 15.80 12.47 -15.26
C GLN A 519 15.49 11.30 -14.30
N ILE A 520 14.69 11.52 -13.26
CA ILE A 520 14.32 10.48 -12.31
C ILE A 520 13.19 9.62 -12.90
N SER A 521 13.38 8.30 -12.84
CA SER A 521 12.41 7.29 -13.25
C SER A 521 11.10 7.40 -12.44
N ASP A 522 9.99 6.92 -13.00
CA ASP A 522 8.70 6.89 -12.29
C ASP A 522 8.81 6.17 -10.95
N GLU A 523 9.51 5.05 -10.92
CA GLU A 523 9.72 4.24 -9.73
C GLU A 523 10.49 5.01 -8.65
N ASN A 524 11.61 5.64 -9.02
CA ASN A 524 12.42 6.42 -8.08
C ASN A 524 11.70 7.68 -7.60
N ARG A 525 10.85 8.30 -8.42
CA ARG A 525 10.00 9.42 -7.96
C ARG A 525 8.98 8.95 -6.94
N THR A 526 8.33 7.82 -7.16
CA THR A 526 7.39 7.24 -6.19
C THR A 526 8.11 6.89 -4.88
N TRP A 527 9.30 6.30 -4.96
CA TRP A 527 10.11 6.01 -3.78
C TRP A 527 10.56 7.28 -3.05
N LEU A 528 11.08 8.28 -3.76
CA LEU A 528 11.52 9.55 -3.17
C LEU A 528 10.36 10.26 -2.46
N ALA A 529 9.16 10.22 -3.03
CA ALA A 529 7.95 10.78 -2.44
C ALA A 529 7.46 10.01 -1.19
N SER A 530 7.90 8.75 -1.01
CA SER A 530 7.57 7.92 0.16
C SER A 530 8.49 8.16 1.36
N LEU A 531 9.58 8.90 1.17
CA LEU A 531 10.55 9.14 2.26
C LEU A 531 9.91 9.93 3.41
N PRO A 532 10.14 9.50 4.67
CA PRO A 532 9.68 10.22 5.86
C PRO A 532 10.32 11.60 5.96
N ARG A 533 9.65 12.53 6.63
CA ARG A 533 10.25 13.80 7.06
C ARG A 533 11.15 13.66 8.28
N LYS A 534 10.77 12.74 9.18
CA LYS A 534 11.43 12.49 10.45
C LYS A 534 11.45 10.98 10.68
N VAL A 535 12.60 10.45 11.09
CA VAL A 535 12.74 9.06 11.55
C VAL A 535 13.24 9.08 12.98
N CYS A 536 12.46 8.49 13.89
CA CYS A 536 12.88 8.25 15.26
C CYS A 536 13.31 6.79 15.40
N MET A 537 14.47 6.55 16.00
CA MET A 537 15.00 5.20 16.22
C MET A 537 15.77 5.12 17.54
N CYS A 538 16.01 3.93 18.03
CA CYS A 538 16.82 3.70 19.21
C CYS A 538 18.00 2.80 18.85
N VAL A 539 19.23 3.27 19.09
CA VAL A 539 20.46 2.54 18.78
C VAL A 539 21.24 2.32 20.07
N ARG A 540 21.37 1.06 20.49
CA ARG A 540 21.97 0.67 21.80
C ARG A 540 21.40 1.48 22.98
N GLY A 541 20.08 1.64 23.03
CA GLY A 541 19.41 2.40 24.10
C GLY A 541 19.54 3.93 23.99
N ILE A 542 20.21 4.45 22.97
CA ILE A 542 20.28 5.88 22.68
C ILE A 542 19.16 6.24 21.71
N PRO A 543 18.19 7.11 22.07
CA PRO A 543 17.18 7.59 21.14
C PRO A 543 17.78 8.61 20.17
N LEU A 544 17.64 8.34 18.88
CA LEU A 544 18.10 9.16 17.76
C LEU A 544 16.90 9.69 16.96
N ILE A 545 16.98 10.94 16.54
CA ILE A 545 16.10 11.53 15.52
C ILE A 545 16.93 11.86 14.30
N LEU A 546 16.45 11.44 13.13
CA LEU A 546 16.97 11.84 11.83
C LEU A 546 15.92 12.74 11.17
N THR A 547 16.33 13.94 10.76
CA THR A 547 15.50 14.92 10.03
C THR A 547 16.41 15.71 9.09
N HIS A 548 15.86 16.41 8.09
CA HIS A 548 16.67 17.24 7.20
C HIS A 548 16.99 18.61 7.82
N GLY A 549 15.97 19.33 8.28
CA GLY A 549 16.09 20.58 9.03
C GLY A 549 15.98 20.36 10.54
N SER A 550 15.20 21.19 11.24
CA SER A 550 14.79 20.88 12.60
C SER A 550 13.67 19.82 12.63
N PRO A 551 13.37 19.22 13.79
CA PRO A 551 12.24 18.27 13.89
C PRO A 551 10.89 18.84 13.48
N ASP A 552 10.68 20.15 13.65
CA ASP A 552 9.44 20.86 13.32
C ASP A 552 9.44 21.50 11.93
N SER A 553 10.61 21.70 11.31
CA SER A 553 10.77 22.47 10.07
C SER A 553 11.86 21.92 9.16
N LEU A 554 11.49 21.61 7.91
CA LEU A 554 12.42 21.15 6.87
C LEU A 554 13.39 22.23 6.36
N THR A 555 13.20 23.50 6.72
CA THR A 555 14.01 24.62 6.20
C THR A 555 14.67 25.44 7.30
N GLU A 556 14.63 24.97 8.54
CA GLU A 556 15.35 25.61 9.65
C GLU A 556 16.79 25.08 9.70
N TYR A 557 17.77 25.99 9.71
CA TYR A 557 19.16 25.63 9.90
C TYR A 557 19.47 25.36 11.37
N LEU A 558 20.04 24.17 11.64
CA LEU A 558 20.62 23.84 12.93
C LEU A 558 22.15 23.72 12.77
N ASP A 559 22.85 24.78 13.17
CA ASP A 559 24.31 24.95 13.02
C ASP A 559 24.94 25.69 14.22
N TYR A 560 26.18 26.16 14.08
CA TYR A 560 26.88 26.91 15.13
C TYR A 560 26.28 28.30 15.43
N GLY A 561 25.49 28.85 14.51
CA GLY A 561 24.79 30.12 14.69
C GLY A 561 23.44 29.99 15.39
N THR A 562 22.89 28.78 15.53
CA THR A 562 21.61 28.55 16.21
C THR A 562 21.69 28.95 17.69
N PRO A 563 20.77 29.79 18.20
CA PRO A 563 20.74 30.16 19.61
C PRO A 563 20.46 28.97 20.54
N ASP A 564 21.15 28.90 21.67
CA ASP A 564 20.95 27.85 22.69
C ASP A 564 19.51 27.76 23.17
N THR A 565 18.79 28.89 23.22
CA THR A 565 17.36 28.91 23.57
C THR A 565 16.53 28.06 22.63
N ARG A 566 16.83 28.08 21.32
CA ARG A 566 16.11 27.27 20.32
C ARG A 566 16.48 25.78 20.45
N LEU A 567 17.76 25.49 20.72
CA LEU A 567 18.20 24.11 20.96
C LEU A 567 17.58 23.52 22.23
N HIS A 568 17.45 24.33 23.29
CA HIS A 568 16.75 23.96 24.53
C HIS A 568 15.27 23.62 24.27
N GLU A 569 14.55 24.44 23.49
CA GLU A 569 13.17 24.16 23.12
C GLU A 569 13.03 22.81 22.40
N ILE A 570 13.91 22.52 21.45
CA ILE A 570 13.88 21.26 20.70
C ILE A 570 14.24 20.08 21.62
N ALA A 571 15.26 20.22 22.47
CA ALA A 571 15.66 19.18 23.42
C ALA A 571 14.57 18.88 24.47
N ALA A 572 13.78 19.88 24.87
CA ALA A 572 12.67 19.70 25.79
C ALA A 572 11.42 19.10 25.14
N ALA A 573 11.22 19.33 23.83
CA ALA A 573 10.06 18.84 23.09
C ALA A 573 10.24 17.40 22.57
N GLU A 574 11.48 16.97 22.31
CA GLU A 574 11.77 15.68 21.70
C GLU A 574 12.44 14.73 22.71
N GLU A 575 11.98 13.48 22.78
CA GLU A 575 12.58 12.43 23.62
C GLU A 575 13.84 11.82 22.97
N ALA A 576 14.80 12.67 22.57
CA ALA A 576 16.01 12.27 21.86
C ALA A 576 17.29 12.59 22.63
N LYS A 577 18.32 11.78 22.41
CA LYS A 577 19.69 12.04 22.88
C LYS A 577 20.60 12.51 21.76
N VAL A 578 20.24 12.22 20.52
CA VAL A 578 20.96 12.67 19.33
C VAL A 578 19.95 13.08 18.26
N ILE A 579 20.11 14.27 17.69
CA ILE A 579 19.31 14.80 16.59
C ILE A 579 20.27 15.05 15.43
N ILE A 580 20.05 14.34 14.33
CA ILE A 580 20.90 14.33 13.14
C ILE A 580 20.19 15.15 12.05
N THR A 581 20.92 16.09 11.47
CA THR A 581 20.43 17.06 10.47
C THR A 581 21.36 17.18 9.26
N GLY A 582 20.84 17.79 8.20
CA GLY A 582 21.60 18.26 7.03
C GLY A 582 21.31 19.74 6.79
N HIS A 583 20.95 20.10 5.55
CA HIS A 583 20.38 21.41 5.16
C HIS A 583 21.35 22.61 5.20
N SER A 584 22.14 22.79 6.25
CA SER A 584 23.13 23.90 6.35
C SER A 584 24.36 23.69 5.46
N HIS A 585 24.53 22.48 4.94
CA HIS A 585 25.69 22.03 4.15
C HIS A 585 27.04 22.13 4.88
N ARG A 586 27.02 22.35 6.20
CA ARG A 586 28.21 22.57 7.04
C ARG A 586 28.20 21.61 8.21
N GLY A 587 29.29 20.86 8.35
CA GLY A 587 29.45 19.93 9.46
C GLY A 587 29.46 20.67 10.79
N ALA A 588 28.59 20.26 11.70
CA ALA A 588 28.50 20.84 13.04
C ALA A 588 28.11 19.77 14.06
N ALA A 589 28.61 19.89 15.28
CA ALA A 589 28.17 19.07 16.41
C ALA A 589 28.14 19.95 17.66
N ARG A 590 26.99 19.98 18.35
CA ARG A 590 26.79 20.74 19.59
C ARG A 590 25.97 19.93 20.58
N GLU A 591 26.34 20.01 21.85
CA GLU A 591 25.59 19.39 22.93
C GLU A 591 24.88 20.48 23.74
N VAL A 592 23.56 20.35 23.92
CA VAL A 592 22.74 21.23 24.77
C VAL A 592 21.79 20.34 25.57
N ASP A 593 21.74 20.53 26.89
CA ASP A 593 20.92 19.75 27.83
C ASP A 593 21.06 18.23 27.73
N GLY A 594 22.26 17.74 27.39
CA GLY A 594 22.54 16.32 27.22
C GLY A 594 21.92 15.71 25.96
N VAL A 595 21.61 16.55 24.97
CA VAL A 595 21.18 16.18 23.61
C VAL A 595 22.21 16.68 22.60
N TRP A 596 22.67 15.79 21.72
CA TRP A 596 23.60 16.11 20.64
C TRP A 596 22.87 16.53 19.37
N PHE A 597 23.11 17.74 18.90
CA PHE A 597 22.65 18.26 17.61
C PHE A 597 23.80 18.14 16.60
N ILE A 598 23.66 17.23 15.64
CA ILE A 598 24.72 16.84 14.71
C ILE A 598 24.26 17.14 13.29
N ASN A 599 24.91 18.10 12.63
CA ASN A 599 24.79 18.30 11.20
C ASN A 599 25.84 17.45 10.47
N ALA A 600 25.43 16.58 9.56
CA ALA A 600 26.34 15.67 8.86
C ALA A 600 27.32 16.39 7.90
N GLY A 601 26.98 17.61 7.46
CA GLY A 601 27.74 18.36 6.46
C GLY A 601 27.07 18.31 5.08
N SER A 602 27.86 18.12 4.02
CA SER A 602 27.31 17.90 2.69
C SER A 602 28.23 17.00 1.88
N VAL A 603 27.66 15.92 1.35
CA VAL A 603 28.37 14.99 0.48
C VAL A 603 28.64 15.64 -0.87
N GLY A 604 27.63 16.25 -1.48
CA GLY A 604 27.70 16.64 -2.89
C GLY A 604 27.76 18.13 -3.17
N ARG A 605 27.46 18.98 -2.17
CA ARG A 605 27.38 20.44 -2.32
C ARG A 605 27.86 21.18 -1.05
N PRO A 606 29.12 21.01 -0.62
CA PRO A 606 29.64 21.78 0.52
C PRO A 606 29.55 23.29 0.26
N GLU A 607 29.29 24.08 1.31
CA GLU A 607 29.16 25.55 1.25
C GLU A 607 30.15 26.27 2.19
N ASP A 608 31.29 25.66 2.46
CA ASP A 608 32.35 26.20 3.31
C ASP A 608 33.68 26.47 2.59
N GLY A 609 33.68 26.42 1.27
CA GLY A 609 34.84 26.71 0.42
C GLY A 609 35.81 25.54 0.26
N ASP A 610 35.51 24.36 0.82
CA ASP A 610 36.25 23.12 0.56
C ASP A 610 35.39 22.19 -0.32
N PRO A 611 35.80 21.92 -1.57
CA PRO A 611 34.99 21.15 -2.51
C PRO A 611 34.98 19.63 -2.20
N ARG A 612 35.78 19.16 -1.24
CA ARG A 612 35.75 17.75 -0.82
C ARG A 612 34.43 17.41 -0.14
N ALA A 613 33.95 16.20 -0.41
CA ALA A 613 32.74 15.67 0.21
C ALA A 613 32.89 15.63 1.74
N CYS A 614 31.84 15.98 2.47
CA CYS A 614 31.83 15.99 3.93
C CYS A 614 30.73 15.06 4.46
N TYR A 615 31.09 14.23 5.43
CA TYR A 615 30.16 13.40 6.17
C TYR A 615 30.64 13.24 7.62
N ALA A 616 29.85 12.61 8.49
CA ALA A 616 30.26 12.38 9.88
C ALA A 616 30.24 10.90 10.27
N LEU A 617 31.14 10.49 11.16
CA LEU A 617 31.11 9.18 11.82
C LEU A 617 30.68 9.34 13.27
N LEU A 618 29.52 8.78 13.58
CA LEU A 618 28.99 8.66 14.94
C LEU A 618 29.33 7.27 15.47
N THR A 619 30.18 7.19 16.48
CA THR A 619 30.41 5.94 17.22
C THR A 619 29.55 5.93 18.47
N VAL A 620 28.83 4.84 18.68
CA VAL A 620 28.03 4.58 19.88
C VAL A 620 28.78 3.58 20.74
N GLU A 621 29.11 4.01 21.97
CA GLU A 621 29.87 3.27 23.00
C GLU A 621 31.32 2.92 22.60
N PRO A 622 32.30 3.82 22.89
CA PRO A 622 32.15 5.15 23.47
C PRO A 622 31.54 6.15 22.49
N PHE A 623 30.76 7.11 23.00
CA PHE A 623 30.19 8.16 22.15
C PHE A 623 31.31 9.02 21.55
N SER A 624 31.36 9.10 20.22
CA SER A 624 32.22 10.05 19.52
C SER A 624 31.61 10.47 18.19
N ILE A 625 31.87 11.72 17.78
CA ILE A 625 31.43 12.26 16.51
C ILE A 625 32.60 12.96 15.83
N ILE A 626 32.87 12.59 14.57
CA ILE A 626 33.97 13.17 13.78
C ILE A 626 33.48 13.45 12.36
N HIS A 627 33.67 14.68 11.88
CA HIS A 627 33.45 15.03 10.47
C HIS A 627 34.68 14.70 9.63
N ILE A 628 34.45 14.12 8.46
CA ILE A 628 35.49 13.61 7.57
C ILE A 628 35.34 14.25 6.20
N ARG A 629 36.48 14.65 5.62
CA ARG A 629 36.57 15.15 4.25
C ARG A 629 37.12 14.09 3.32
N VAL A 630 36.39 13.80 2.25
CA VAL A 630 36.73 12.76 1.28
C VAL A 630 36.94 13.40 -0.09
N PRO A 631 38.14 13.27 -0.70
CA PRO A 631 38.34 13.66 -2.09
C PRO A 631 37.57 12.71 -3.01
N TYR A 632 37.03 13.23 -4.10
CA TYR A 632 36.33 12.46 -5.12
C TYR A 632 36.64 13.01 -6.51
N GLU A 633 36.22 12.29 -7.55
CA GLU A 633 36.42 12.66 -8.95
C GLU A 633 35.51 13.83 -9.37
N ILE A 634 35.87 15.05 -8.94
CA ILE A 634 35.13 16.29 -9.25
C ILE A 634 34.92 16.47 -10.76
N GLU A 635 35.96 16.20 -11.55
CA GLU A 635 35.89 16.38 -13.01
C GLU A 635 34.86 15.46 -13.66
N ARG A 636 34.65 14.23 -13.15
CA ARG A 636 33.59 13.33 -13.65
C ARG A 636 32.20 13.95 -13.49
N THR A 637 31.96 14.64 -12.38
CA THR A 637 30.69 15.36 -12.16
C THR A 637 30.56 16.56 -13.09
N ILE A 638 31.64 17.31 -13.28
CA ILE A 638 31.64 18.52 -14.13
C ILE A 638 31.48 18.19 -15.62
N GLU A 639 32.20 17.17 -16.10
CA GLU A 639 32.09 16.68 -17.47
C GLU A 639 30.65 16.25 -17.79
N GLU A 640 29.99 15.55 -16.86
CA GLU A 640 28.60 15.15 -17.04
C GLU A 640 27.63 16.36 -17.00
N LEU A 641 27.86 17.35 -16.11
CA LEU A 641 27.08 18.60 -16.11
C LEU A 641 27.15 19.30 -17.49
N HIS A 642 28.35 19.38 -18.08
CA HIS A 642 28.58 19.96 -19.39
C HIS A 642 27.97 19.13 -20.52
N HIS A 643 28.13 17.80 -20.48
CA HIS A 643 27.55 16.86 -21.43
C HIS A 643 26.01 16.96 -21.47
N ARG A 644 25.38 17.14 -20.30
CA ARG A 644 23.92 17.32 -20.19
C ARG A 644 23.45 18.77 -20.38
N HIS A 645 24.35 19.67 -20.78
CA HIS A 645 24.08 21.09 -21.06
C HIS A 645 23.45 21.85 -19.89
N LEU A 646 23.87 21.54 -18.66
CA LEU A 646 23.46 22.26 -17.46
C LEU A 646 24.29 23.56 -17.28
N PRO A 647 23.76 24.58 -16.58
CA PRO A 647 24.47 25.84 -16.36
C PRO A 647 25.85 25.66 -15.73
N ASP A 648 26.84 26.42 -16.22
CA ASP A 648 28.22 26.37 -15.71
C ASP A 648 28.34 26.81 -14.24
N ALA A 649 27.38 27.62 -13.76
CA ALA A 649 27.25 27.94 -12.34
C ALA A 649 27.18 26.68 -11.46
N PHE A 650 26.58 25.58 -11.93
CA PHE A 650 26.53 24.33 -11.17
C PHE A 650 27.90 23.65 -11.11
N ALA A 651 28.69 23.71 -12.19
CA ALA A 651 30.07 23.21 -12.17
C ALA A 651 30.93 24.03 -11.19
N ARG A 652 30.74 25.35 -11.13
CA ARG A 652 31.41 26.22 -10.17
C ARG A 652 31.06 25.90 -8.72
N ILE A 653 29.78 25.63 -8.40
CA ILE A 653 29.38 25.17 -7.06
C ILE A 653 30.18 23.95 -6.62
N ILE A 654 30.29 22.93 -7.49
CA ILE A 654 31.00 21.69 -7.19
C ILE A 654 32.51 21.93 -7.05
N ARG A 655 33.10 22.75 -7.94
CA ARG A 655 34.53 23.02 -7.96
C ARG A 655 35.00 23.91 -6.81
N GLU A 656 34.20 24.91 -6.44
CA GLU A 656 34.56 25.93 -5.45
C GLU A 656 34.06 25.62 -4.03
N GLY A 657 33.08 24.72 -3.88
CA GLY A 657 32.45 24.43 -2.58
C GLY A 657 31.70 25.64 -2.01
N LYS A 658 31.02 26.39 -2.87
CA LYS A 658 30.30 27.63 -2.53
C LYS A 658 28.83 27.54 -2.94
N SER A 659 27.98 28.35 -2.31
CA SER A 659 26.55 28.42 -2.64
C SER A 659 26.32 29.03 -4.04
N LEU A 660 25.15 28.78 -4.62
CA LEU A 660 24.79 29.30 -5.95
C LEU A 660 24.82 30.83 -5.98
N ASP A 661 24.36 31.47 -4.90
CA ASP A 661 24.28 32.92 -4.82
C ASP A 661 25.68 33.57 -4.81
N VAL A 662 26.67 32.90 -4.20
CA VAL A 662 28.05 33.39 -4.15
C VAL A 662 28.75 33.22 -5.51
N VAL A 663 28.63 32.07 -6.15
CA VAL A 663 29.28 31.86 -7.47
C VAL A 663 28.64 32.73 -8.57
N GLN A 664 27.39 33.16 -8.39
CA GLN A 664 26.72 34.07 -9.31
C GLN A 664 27.05 35.54 -9.06
N ASP A 665 27.75 35.89 -7.98
CA ASP A 665 28.11 37.27 -7.67
C ASP A 665 29.01 37.84 -8.79
N PRO A 666 28.62 38.97 -9.42
CA PRO A 666 29.43 39.64 -10.45
C PRO A 666 30.85 39.98 -10.00
N GLU A 667 31.09 40.21 -8.69
CA GLU A 667 32.42 40.52 -8.15
C GLU A 667 33.35 39.29 -8.09
N GLU A 668 32.79 38.07 -8.09
CA GLU A 668 33.55 36.81 -8.20
C GLU A 668 33.68 36.30 -9.65
N GLN A 669 33.17 37.03 -10.65
CA GLN A 669 33.23 36.66 -12.07
C GLN A 669 34.39 37.31 -12.84
N THR A 670 35.19 38.16 -12.19
CA THR A 670 36.43 38.78 -12.70
C THR A 670 37.67 38.03 -12.24
#